data_AF-A0A0L6USI6-F1
#
_entry.id   AF-A0A0L6USI6-F1
#
_cell.length_a   1.000
_cell.length_b   1.000
_cell.length_c   1.000
_cell.angle_alpha   90.00
_cell.angle_beta   90.00
_cell.angle_gamma   90.00
#
_symmetry.space_group_name_H-M   'P 1'
#
loop_
_entity.id
_entity.type
_entity.pdbx_description
1 polymer ?
#
loop_
_entity_poly.entity_id
_entity_poly.type
_entity_poly.pdbx_seq_one_letter_code
_entity_poly.pdbx_strand_id
1 'polypeptide(L)'
;MAVSPTNNEDSSSDLPSSASFLVNSLPGQPPSTIQSIIQYAGHLPSHPPSTLNPQPDSHLWFWLVRSRHIADREKFVIWFNGGPGCSSAEGALMEVGPLTPSSKSRPGQPIELEESAIGWSEYANLLFIDQPAGTGYSFVNNGDHVRELAEAAEQVVIFLKNFYKVFPEFSKIDTYLAGESFAGQYIPYFAQAILDTAALSIPLLGLIMGNPWINPKIQYLSYLDVFKLCPNQNVDFAYERGIIVKGTSSAMKAEASFHKCAKALEKPTESKRILVDSCETALQSILDAGSQVLVDTEPAIQWPERNKILKEYLGQDSTVAALHATAKTGKWALCNDTIGADSLSGTEMWVPKSTPSSTLIPALVKKLKVMIYAGDQDYMCNSLGLNRSISEMEWNGQRGFGVDDQGRSILPQDYYVNGTKQGSWTEARGLSFVKYDHASHLVPVDVPHATHDMLLRFMGVDPLLAAGPVSSLASQVGADDHTGIIVKTHPNGTLLEQDKLITELDKAPSIGAAPVLETIEERQAYYGPRQTIALIIVLTGLIIGLVMLFKWRRKRRQARRHLSKDKGRAICMERRARGSYSNRSRQSGSSPGTKRFHRVRKNDEENQALVLSEQASSGHGPTSLSRRGSLLSEPPPHILNHSQIFSLQDEDDDDGDDQRLEKS
;
A
#
# COMPACT_ATOMS: atom_id res chain seq x y z
N MET A 1 -59.13 24.07 32.67
CA MET A 1 -57.67 24.05 32.47
C MET A 1 -57.21 22.62 32.62
N ALA A 2 -56.46 22.09 31.66
CA ALA A 2 -55.73 20.84 31.76
C ALA A 2 -54.41 21.06 30.99
N VAL A 3 -53.28 20.71 31.60
CA VAL A 3 -51.95 20.90 31.02
C VAL A 3 -51.34 19.52 30.86
N SER A 4 -51.08 19.11 29.61
CA SER A 4 -50.33 17.90 29.32
C SER A 4 -48.84 18.13 29.65
N PRO A 5 -48.15 17.18 30.30
CA PRO A 5 -46.69 17.20 30.34
C PRO A 5 -46.13 16.91 28.93
N THR A 6 -45.17 17.71 28.49
CA THR A 6 -44.40 17.47 27.27
C THR A 6 -43.18 16.62 27.60
N ASN A 7 -43.19 15.35 27.22
CA ASN A 7 -41.99 14.51 27.26
C ASN A 7 -41.06 14.90 26.11
N ASN A 8 -40.18 15.87 26.35
CA ASN A 8 -38.94 16.03 25.59
C ASN A 8 -37.85 15.24 26.32
N GLU A 9 -37.72 13.95 26.02
CA GLU A 9 -36.54 13.18 26.38
C GLU A 9 -35.42 13.48 25.37
N ASP A 10 -34.84 14.66 25.48
CA ASP A 10 -33.58 14.99 24.82
C ASP A 10 -32.45 14.31 25.61
N SER A 11 -32.21 13.03 25.31
CA SER A 11 -31.21 12.20 25.99
C SER A 11 -29.79 12.51 25.51
N SER A 12 -29.41 13.79 25.55
CA SER A 12 -28.03 14.20 25.34
C SER A 12 -27.16 13.65 26.47
N SER A 13 -26.31 12.66 26.17
CA SER A 13 -25.09 12.49 26.94
C SER A 13 -24.28 13.78 26.81
N ASP A 14 -24.06 14.47 27.93
CA ASP A 14 -23.28 15.71 27.95
C ASP A 14 -21.90 15.44 27.35
N LEU A 15 -21.61 16.09 26.22
CA LEU A 15 -20.33 15.91 25.53
C LEU A 15 -19.19 16.40 26.44
N PRO A 16 -18.07 15.65 26.56
CA PRO A 16 -16.98 16.07 27.41
C PRO A 16 -16.40 17.42 26.98
N SER A 17 -15.96 18.23 27.94
CA SER A 17 -15.26 19.50 27.66
C SER A 17 -13.94 19.25 26.92
N SER A 18 -13.50 20.15 26.04
CA SER A 18 -12.23 20.06 25.31
C SER A 18 -11.01 19.68 26.17
N ALA A 19 -10.98 20.12 27.44
CA ALA A 19 -9.94 19.79 28.40
C ALA A 19 -9.78 18.29 28.71
N SER A 20 -10.82 17.46 28.60
CA SER A 20 -10.71 16.01 28.85
C SER A 20 -10.02 15.24 27.73
N PHE A 21 -9.91 15.84 26.55
CA PHE A 21 -9.22 15.26 25.39
C PHE A 21 -7.73 15.64 25.34
N LEU A 22 -7.23 16.49 26.25
CA LEU A 22 -5.86 17.01 26.22
C LEU A 22 -4.81 15.88 26.34
N VAL A 23 -3.91 15.80 25.36
CA VAL A 23 -2.80 14.84 25.35
C VAL A 23 -1.57 15.52 25.95
N ASN A 24 -1.28 15.22 27.22
CA ASN A 24 -0.19 15.87 27.98
C ASN A 24 1.20 15.65 27.35
N SER A 25 1.46 14.43 26.89
CA SER A 25 2.68 14.01 26.19
C SER A 25 2.50 12.58 25.68
N LEU A 26 3.05 12.25 24.51
CA LEU A 26 3.10 10.86 24.04
C LEU A 26 4.28 10.09 24.67
N PRO A 27 4.24 8.75 24.72
CA PRO A 27 5.43 7.94 25.01
C PRO A 27 6.57 8.27 24.04
N GLY A 28 7.80 8.45 24.55
CA GLY A 28 8.95 8.79 23.71
C GLY A 28 8.92 10.20 23.07
N GLN A 29 7.98 11.08 23.45
CA GLN A 29 7.95 12.44 22.92
C GLN A 29 9.13 13.27 23.47
N PRO A 30 9.94 13.95 22.61
CA PRO A 30 11.06 14.77 23.08
C PRO A 30 10.61 15.88 24.04
N PRO A 31 11.19 16.00 25.25
CA PRO A 31 10.71 16.94 26.27
C PRO A 31 10.70 18.41 25.85
N SER A 32 11.52 18.81 24.89
CA SER A 32 11.53 20.15 24.29
C SER A 32 10.26 20.49 23.50
N THR A 33 9.51 19.49 23.04
CA THR A 33 8.32 19.67 22.18
C THR A 33 7.01 19.75 22.95
N ILE A 34 6.99 19.29 24.21
CA ILE A 34 5.76 19.15 25.02
C ILE A 34 5.02 20.49 25.19
N GLN A 35 5.75 21.61 25.19
CA GLN A 35 5.15 22.96 25.30
C GLN A 35 4.82 23.61 23.95
N SER A 36 5.37 23.11 22.83
CA SER A 36 5.15 23.67 21.48
C SER A 36 4.18 22.86 20.62
N ILE A 37 3.93 21.59 20.96
CA ILE A 37 2.95 20.72 20.31
C ILE A 37 1.76 20.55 21.25
N ILE A 38 0.76 21.42 21.10
CA ILE A 38 -0.51 21.33 21.85
C ILE A 38 -1.46 20.42 21.07
N GLN A 39 -1.96 19.37 21.72
CA GLN A 39 -2.66 18.26 21.07
C GLN A 39 -3.80 17.70 21.92
N TYR A 40 -4.86 17.26 21.25
CA TYR A 40 -6.05 16.67 21.86
C TYR A 40 -6.45 15.42 21.08
N ALA A 41 -6.86 14.34 21.75
CA ALA A 41 -7.29 13.10 21.09
C ALA A 41 -8.39 12.39 21.89
N GLY A 42 -9.09 11.46 21.24
CA GLY A 42 -10.13 10.63 21.86
C GLY A 42 -11.34 10.45 20.96
N HIS A 43 -12.45 9.96 21.53
CA HIS A 43 -13.66 9.58 20.78
C HIS A 43 -14.79 10.60 20.88
N LEU A 44 -15.56 10.74 19.80
CA LEU A 44 -16.86 11.44 19.81
C LEU A 44 -17.94 10.61 19.09
N PRO A 45 -19.21 10.67 19.54
CA PRO A 45 -20.32 9.97 18.89
C PRO A 45 -20.50 10.41 17.44
N SER A 46 -20.65 9.43 16.54
CA SER A 46 -20.78 9.63 15.09
C SER A 46 -22.04 8.99 14.49
N HIS A 47 -22.81 8.19 15.24
CA HIS A 47 -23.96 7.51 14.66
C HIS A 47 -25.11 8.48 14.32
N PRO A 48 -25.69 8.43 13.10
CA PRO A 48 -26.90 9.19 12.78
C PRO A 48 -28.11 8.78 13.63
N PRO A 49 -29.13 9.65 13.80
CA PRO A 49 -30.31 9.33 14.58
C PRO A 49 -31.05 8.09 14.05
N SER A 50 -31.13 7.04 14.87
CA SER A 50 -31.67 5.73 14.48
C SER A 50 -32.84 5.28 15.35
N THR A 51 -33.82 4.62 14.73
CA THR A 51 -35.01 4.06 15.41
C THR A 51 -34.90 2.55 15.67
N LEU A 52 -33.72 1.95 15.48
CA LEU A 52 -33.47 0.54 15.81
C LEU A 52 -33.35 0.33 17.32
N ASN A 53 -33.51 -0.91 17.78
CA ASN A 53 -33.36 -1.30 19.18
C ASN A 53 -32.60 -2.64 19.29
N PRO A 54 -31.38 -2.70 19.87
CA PRO A 54 -30.62 -1.55 20.39
C PRO A 54 -30.36 -0.50 19.31
N GLN A 55 -30.26 0.76 19.71
CA GLN A 55 -29.77 1.80 18.79
C GLN A 55 -28.32 1.49 18.44
N PRO A 56 -27.89 1.65 17.17
CA PRO A 56 -26.50 1.50 16.82
C PRO A 56 -25.69 2.63 17.46
N ASP A 57 -24.44 2.32 17.79
CA ASP A 57 -23.59 3.19 18.59
C ASP A 57 -22.18 3.14 18.00
N SER A 58 -21.83 4.17 17.23
CA SER A 58 -20.55 4.31 16.54
C SER A 58 -19.87 5.60 16.97
N HIS A 59 -18.54 5.51 17.16
CA HIS A 59 -17.70 6.62 17.58
C HIS A 59 -16.50 6.72 16.65
N LEU A 60 -16.23 7.94 16.16
CA LEU A 60 -14.97 8.21 15.48
C LEU A 60 -13.97 8.74 16.51
N TRP A 61 -12.75 8.19 16.46
CA TRP A 61 -11.59 8.73 17.13
C TRP A 61 -10.99 9.87 16.29
N PHE A 62 -10.44 10.86 16.98
CA PHE A 62 -9.74 11.98 16.36
C PHE A 62 -8.44 12.30 17.08
N TRP A 63 -7.55 13.00 16.35
CA TRP A 63 -6.38 13.67 16.90
C TRP A 63 -6.28 15.07 16.32
N LEU A 64 -6.46 16.07 17.18
CA LEU A 64 -6.28 17.49 16.88
C LEU A 64 -4.87 17.92 17.31
N VAL A 65 -4.10 18.49 16.38
CA VAL A 65 -2.81 19.14 16.62
C VAL A 65 -2.95 20.63 16.32
N ARG A 66 -2.59 21.49 17.27
CA ARG A 66 -2.63 22.95 17.10
C ARG A 66 -1.51 23.46 16.19
N SER A 67 -1.78 24.55 15.46
CA SER A 67 -0.78 25.27 14.67
C SER A 67 0.30 25.88 15.57
N ARG A 68 1.59 25.66 15.28
CA ARG A 68 2.72 26.28 16.01
C ARG A 68 2.81 27.79 15.77
N HIS A 69 2.50 28.22 14.55
CA HIS A 69 2.53 29.62 14.14
C HIS A 69 1.20 30.04 13.50
N ILE A 70 0.89 31.34 13.62
CA ILE A 70 -0.21 32.00 12.92
C ILE A 70 0.42 33.08 12.03
N ALA A 71 0.03 33.10 10.77
CA ALA A 71 0.47 34.07 9.77
C ALA A 71 -0.55 35.23 9.68
N ASP A 72 -1.38 35.28 8.63
CA ASP A 72 -2.48 36.25 8.53
C ASP A 72 -3.66 35.89 9.46
N ARG A 73 -3.95 34.59 9.60
CA ARG A 73 -5.02 34.02 10.44
C ARG A 73 -4.77 32.53 10.72
N GLU A 74 -5.55 31.94 11.63
CA GLU A 74 -5.59 30.48 11.80
C GLU A 74 -6.14 29.78 10.54
N LYS A 75 -5.57 28.62 10.20
CA LYS A 75 -6.08 27.70 9.18
C LYS A 75 -6.42 26.35 9.83
N PHE A 76 -7.38 25.62 9.25
CA PHE A 76 -7.80 24.31 9.75
C PHE A 76 -7.84 23.28 8.63
N VAL A 77 -7.13 22.16 8.81
CA VAL A 77 -7.03 21.07 7.83
C VAL A 77 -7.52 19.79 8.50
N ILE A 78 -8.56 19.17 7.94
CA ILE A 78 -9.09 17.89 8.41
C ILE A 78 -8.53 16.78 7.52
N TRP A 79 -7.75 15.86 8.08
CA TRP A 79 -6.99 14.84 7.35
C TRP A 79 -7.63 13.45 7.43
N PHE A 80 -7.62 12.74 6.29
CA PHE A 80 -8.09 11.37 6.14
C PHE A 80 -7.08 10.52 5.35
N ASN A 81 -6.54 9.44 5.94
CA ASN A 81 -5.87 8.40 5.15
C ASN A 81 -6.91 7.51 4.41
N GLY A 82 -6.42 6.67 3.50
CA GLY A 82 -7.25 5.90 2.57
C GLY A 82 -7.65 4.49 3.04
N GLY A 83 -6.95 3.49 2.49
CA GLY A 83 -7.38 2.09 2.49
C GLY A 83 -8.30 1.79 1.30
N PRO A 84 -9.56 1.36 1.50
CA PRO A 84 -10.43 1.85 2.56
C PRO A 84 -10.25 1.18 3.91
N GLY A 85 -10.21 2.00 4.96
CA GLY A 85 -10.23 1.53 6.34
C GLY A 85 -8.91 1.71 7.11
N CYS A 86 -7.94 2.43 6.55
CA CYS A 86 -6.65 2.72 7.18
C CYS A 86 -6.69 3.97 8.09
N SER A 87 -5.91 3.92 9.17
CA SER A 87 -5.95 4.91 10.25
C SER A 87 -5.28 6.22 9.87
N SER A 88 -5.94 7.35 10.16
CA SER A 88 -5.37 8.69 9.98
C SER A 88 -4.28 9.04 10.99
N ALA A 89 -4.02 8.16 11.97
CA ALA A 89 -2.83 8.22 12.81
C ALA A 89 -1.53 7.93 12.02
N GLU A 90 -1.63 7.30 10.83
CA GLU A 90 -0.54 7.14 9.88
C GLU A 90 -0.04 8.50 9.37
N GLY A 91 -0.93 9.32 8.78
CA GLY A 91 -0.59 10.68 8.36
C GLY A 91 -0.15 11.59 9.51
N ALA A 92 -0.61 11.32 10.74
CA ALA A 92 -0.20 12.04 11.95
C ALA A 92 1.23 11.74 12.43
N LEU A 93 1.78 10.56 12.10
CA LEU A 93 3.09 10.09 12.59
C LEU A 93 4.11 9.71 11.51
N MET A 94 3.73 9.67 10.24
CA MET A 94 4.65 9.43 9.13
C MET A 94 4.67 10.56 8.10
N GLU A 95 3.54 11.19 7.80
CA GLU A 95 3.44 12.12 6.65
C GLU A 95 3.51 13.61 7.03
N VAL A 96 2.45 14.14 7.67
CA VAL A 96 2.18 15.58 7.76
C VAL A 96 2.16 16.13 9.19
N GLY A 97 2.14 15.25 10.19
CA GLY A 97 2.21 15.64 11.61
C GLY A 97 3.61 16.09 12.07
N PRO A 98 3.71 16.68 13.28
CA PRO A 98 4.95 17.29 13.80
C PRO A 98 5.97 16.30 14.37
N LEU A 99 5.58 15.04 14.60
CA LEU A 99 6.42 14.00 15.21
C LEU A 99 6.38 12.75 14.35
N THR A 100 7.46 11.97 14.37
CA THR A 100 7.54 10.66 13.71
C THR A 100 8.33 9.65 14.56
N PRO A 101 8.02 8.35 14.54
CA PRO A 101 8.81 7.32 15.20
C PRO A 101 10.24 7.31 14.68
N SER A 102 11.22 7.38 15.59
CA SER A 102 12.63 7.45 15.18
C SER A 102 13.07 6.15 14.54
N SER A 103 13.64 6.26 13.34
CA SER A 103 14.32 5.19 12.59
C SER A 103 15.51 4.54 13.32
N LYS A 104 15.86 5.04 14.52
CA LYS A 104 16.92 4.54 15.40
C LYS A 104 16.40 3.65 16.53
N SER A 105 15.07 3.53 16.66
CA SER A 105 14.39 2.63 17.58
C SER A 105 14.84 1.18 17.36
N ARG A 106 14.72 0.34 18.39
CA ARG A 106 15.19 -1.05 18.34
C ARG A 106 14.15 -1.99 18.92
N PRO A 107 13.95 -3.19 18.36
CA PRO A 107 13.04 -4.19 18.92
C PRO A 107 13.29 -4.43 20.41
N GLY A 108 12.23 -4.35 21.22
CA GLY A 108 12.31 -4.52 22.67
C GLY A 108 12.90 -3.32 23.44
N GLN A 109 13.03 -2.15 22.82
CA GLN A 109 13.27 -0.87 23.50
C GLN A 109 12.05 0.05 23.32
N PRO A 110 11.78 1.00 24.24
CA PRO A 110 10.79 2.04 24.01
C PRO A 110 11.07 2.76 22.69
N ILE A 111 10.05 2.88 21.85
CA ILE A 111 10.13 3.64 20.60
C ILE A 111 10.11 5.14 20.96
N GLU A 112 11.16 5.84 20.58
CA GLU A 112 11.32 7.28 20.76
C GLU A 112 10.79 8.02 19.52
N LEU A 113 10.19 9.19 19.70
CA LEU A 113 9.76 10.06 18.60
C LEU A 113 10.83 11.13 18.30
N GLU A 114 10.89 11.59 17.06
CA GLU A 114 11.68 12.76 16.63
C GLU A 114 10.79 13.78 15.86
N GLU A 115 11.13 15.08 15.87
CA GLU A 115 10.31 16.09 15.16
C GLU A 115 10.44 15.93 13.64
N SER A 116 9.35 15.61 12.95
CA SER A 116 9.23 15.48 11.48
C SER A 116 9.90 16.65 10.75
N ALA A 117 10.59 16.41 9.62
CA ALA A 117 11.46 17.39 8.95
C ALA A 117 10.84 18.80 8.83
N ILE A 118 9.62 18.87 8.28
CA ILE A 118 8.69 19.97 8.42
C ILE A 118 7.25 19.40 8.38
N GLY A 119 6.42 19.77 9.36
CA GLY A 119 5.03 19.30 9.45
C GLY A 119 4.04 20.35 8.96
N TRP A 120 2.86 19.94 8.50
CA TRP A 120 1.79 20.87 8.12
C TRP A 120 1.26 21.68 9.32
N SER A 121 1.50 21.19 10.54
CA SER A 121 1.16 21.87 11.80
C SER A 121 2.04 23.08 12.13
N GLU A 122 3.03 23.44 11.30
CA GLU A 122 3.72 24.71 11.47
C GLU A 122 2.76 25.90 11.27
N TYR A 123 1.83 25.83 10.29
CA TYR A 123 0.91 26.94 9.93
C TYR A 123 -0.58 26.57 9.85
N ALA A 124 -0.94 25.29 10.00
CA ALA A 124 -2.33 24.85 10.09
C ALA A 124 -2.61 24.12 11.40
N ASN A 125 -3.84 24.21 11.89
CA ASN A 125 -4.33 23.23 12.87
C ASN A 125 -4.74 21.97 12.10
N LEU A 126 -4.29 20.80 12.53
CA LEU A 126 -4.57 19.52 11.85
C LEU A 126 -5.56 18.70 12.68
N LEU A 127 -6.62 18.18 12.06
CA LEU A 127 -7.55 17.22 12.67
C LEU A 127 -7.51 15.91 11.88
N PHE A 128 -6.79 14.92 12.39
CA PHE A 128 -6.80 13.55 11.88
C PHE A 128 -8.07 12.85 12.39
N ILE A 129 -8.78 12.12 11.52
CA ILE A 129 -9.99 11.37 11.89
C ILE A 129 -9.87 9.93 11.39
N ASP A 130 -9.97 8.95 12.29
CA ASP A 130 -10.07 7.54 11.90
C ASP A 130 -11.49 7.25 11.42
N GLN A 131 -11.66 6.89 10.14
CA GLN A 131 -12.97 6.65 9.56
C GLN A 131 -12.92 5.62 8.42
N PRO A 132 -14.01 4.88 8.14
CA PRO A 132 -15.28 4.89 8.87
C PRO A 132 -15.18 4.22 10.25
N ALA A 133 -16.28 4.20 11.02
CA ALA A 133 -16.29 3.57 12.34
C ALA A 133 -15.88 2.09 12.27
N GLY A 134 -14.79 1.74 12.96
CA GLY A 134 -14.11 0.43 12.89
C GLY A 134 -12.64 0.53 12.48
N THR A 135 -12.24 1.59 11.75
CA THR A 135 -10.85 1.93 11.39
C THR A 135 -10.00 2.32 12.61
N GLY A 136 -8.71 1.96 12.63
CA GLY A 136 -7.74 2.46 13.62
C GLY A 136 -8.21 2.36 15.07
N TYR A 137 -8.39 3.50 15.75
CA TYR A 137 -8.98 3.62 17.08
C TYR A 137 -10.51 3.82 17.08
N SER A 138 -11.16 4.11 15.96
CA SER A 138 -12.63 4.21 15.84
C SER A 138 -13.33 2.86 15.99
N PHE A 139 -14.56 2.85 16.50
CA PHE A 139 -15.29 1.62 16.83
C PHE A 139 -16.81 1.71 16.65
N VAL A 140 -17.45 0.53 16.64
CA VAL A 140 -18.91 0.34 16.69
C VAL A 140 -19.22 -0.61 17.85
N ASN A 141 -20.07 -0.18 18.78
CA ASN A 141 -20.55 -0.99 19.90
C ASN A 141 -21.81 -1.81 19.53
N ASN A 142 -22.68 -1.24 18.69
CA ASN A 142 -23.94 -1.84 18.26
C ASN A 142 -24.23 -1.50 16.80
N GLY A 143 -24.81 -2.44 16.06
CA GLY A 143 -25.27 -2.28 14.67
C GLY A 143 -24.21 -2.59 13.60
N ASP A 144 -24.61 -2.38 12.34
CA ASP A 144 -23.83 -2.75 11.16
C ASP A 144 -22.68 -1.75 10.88
N HIS A 145 -21.60 -2.21 10.23
CA HIS A 145 -20.54 -1.32 9.76
C HIS A 145 -20.98 -0.51 8.53
N VAL A 146 -20.25 0.57 8.24
CA VAL A 146 -20.46 1.43 7.06
C VAL A 146 -20.17 0.66 5.78
N ARG A 147 -21.01 0.81 4.75
CA ARG A 147 -20.84 0.12 3.46
C ARG A 147 -20.83 1.06 2.25
N GLU A 148 -21.50 2.21 2.32
CA GLU A 148 -21.52 3.22 1.25
C GLU A 148 -20.85 4.54 1.67
N LEU A 149 -20.29 5.28 0.70
CA LEU A 149 -19.63 6.56 0.95
C LEU A 149 -20.58 7.64 1.52
N ALA A 150 -21.87 7.53 1.25
CA ALA A 150 -22.89 8.39 1.85
C ALA A 150 -23.06 8.14 3.36
N GLU A 151 -22.93 6.89 3.81
CA GLU A 151 -23.02 6.51 5.23
C GLU A 151 -21.76 6.96 5.99
N ALA A 152 -20.58 6.82 5.37
CA ALA A 152 -19.33 7.40 5.87
C ALA A 152 -19.43 8.94 6.00
N ALA A 153 -19.97 9.61 4.97
CA ALA A 153 -20.15 11.06 4.97
C ALA A 153 -21.13 11.53 6.05
N GLU A 154 -22.19 10.76 6.31
CA GLU A 154 -23.11 11.06 7.41
C GLU A 154 -22.44 10.89 8.79
N GLN A 155 -21.65 9.83 9.00
CA GLN A 155 -20.88 9.67 10.25
C GLN A 155 -19.91 10.84 10.48
N VAL A 156 -19.18 11.29 9.46
CA VAL A 156 -18.29 12.45 9.57
C VAL A 156 -19.09 13.73 9.84
N VAL A 157 -20.26 13.91 9.22
CA VAL A 157 -21.16 15.05 9.49
C VAL A 157 -21.69 15.05 10.94
N ILE A 158 -22.04 13.90 11.50
CA ILE A 158 -22.48 13.79 12.91
C ILE A 158 -21.30 14.02 13.87
N PHE A 159 -20.16 13.40 13.60
CA PHE A 159 -18.92 13.64 14.34
C PHE A 159 -18.57 15.13 14.38
N LEU A 160 -18.58 15.82 13.24
CA LEU A 160 -18.26 17.25 13.16
C LEU A 160 -19.27 18.12 13.94
N LYS A 161 -20.57 17.78 13.93
CA LYS A 161 -21.58 18.46 14.76
C LYS A 161 -21.30 18.32 16.25
N ASN A 162 -20.61 17.27 16.68
CA ASN A 162 -20.21 17.07 18.07
C ASN A 162 -18.83 17.71 18.35
N PHE A 163 -17.86 17.59 17.44
CA PHE A 163 -16.57 18.25 17.52
C PHE A 163 -16.70 19.77 17.70
N TYR A 164 -17.54 20.45 16.90
CA TYR A 164 -17.76 21.90 17.01
C TYR A 164 -18.62 22.33 18.23
N LYS A 165 -19.17 21.39 19.02
CA LYS A 165 -19.71 21.70 20.37
C LYS A 165 -18.59 21.70 21.42
N VAL A 166 -17.62 20.80 21.27
CA VAL A 166 -16.48 20.61 22.18
C VAL A 166 -15.38 21.66 21.94
N PHE A 167 -15.08 21.93 20.67
CA PHE A 167 -14.08 22.90 20.19
C PHE A 167 -14.75 23.96 19.28
N PRO A 168 -15.62 24.83 19.84
CA PRO A 168 -16.44 25.76 19.06
C PRO A 168 -15.64 26.85 18.33
N GLU A 169 -14.37 27.08 18.68
CA GLU A 169 -13.51 28.04 17.99
C GLU A 169 -13.27 27.66 16.52
N PHE A 170 -13.11 26.36 16.21
CA PHE A 170 -12.81 25.87 14.86
C PHE A 170 -13.96 26.05 13.87
N SER A 171 -15.20 26.25 14.36
CA SER A 171 -16.37 26.50 13.50
C SER A 171 -16.26 27.78 12.64
N LYS A 172 -15.28 28.63 12.92
CA LYS A 172 -15.05 29.94 12.28
C LYS A 172 -13.72 30.05 11.53
N ILE A 173 -12.90 28.99 11.53
CA ILE A 173 -11.54 28.99 10.97
C ILE A 173 -11.59 28.47 9.53
N ASP A 174 -10.94 29.17 8.58
CA ASP A 174 -10.76 28.76 7.18
C ASP A 174 -10.43 27.25 7.10
N THR A 175 -11.40 26.45 6.66
CA THR A 175 -11.35 24.98 6.74
C THR A 175 -11.05 24.37 5.38
N TYR A 176 -10.21 23.33 5.38
CA TYR A 176 -9.87 22.52 4.22
C TYR A 176 -10.00 21.04 4.56
N LEU A 177 -10.46 20.21 3.63
CA LEU A 177 -10.38 18.76 3.75
C LEU A 177 -9.13 18.28 3.00
N ALA A 178 -8.29 17.49 3.65
CA ALA A 178 -7.07 16.92 3.10
C ALA A 178 -7.03 15.41 3.33
N GLY A 179 -6.12 14.73 2.62
CA GLY A 179 -5.95 13.29 2.72
C GLY A 179 -5.48 12.67 1.42
N GLU A 180 -5.34 11.36 1.42
CA GLU A 180 -4.67 10.64 0.34
C GLU A 180 -5.31 9.30 -0.05
N SER A 181 -4.87 8.73 -1.18
CA SER A 181 -5.26 7.39 -1.62
C SER A 181 -6.78 7.26 -1.82
N PHE A 182 -7.45 6.30 -1.17
CA PHE A 182 -8.91 6.16 -1.17
C PHE A 182 -9.66 7.35 -0.55
N ALA A 183 -8.99 8.27 0.17
CA ALA A 183 -9.60 9.55 0.53
C ALA A 183 -9.94 10.42 -0.69
N GLY A 184 -9.39 10.11 -1.86
CA GLY A 184 -9.90 10.57 -3.15
C GLY A 184 -11.40 10.29 -3.38
N GLN A 185 -11.93 9.20 -2.81
CA GLN A 185 -13.36 8.90 -2.79
C GLN A 185 -14.06 9.60 -1.61
N TYR A 186 -13.49 9.53 -0.41
CA TYR A 186 -14.08 10.10 0.80
C TYR A 186 -14.28 11.64 0.73
N ILE A 187 -13.22 12.39 0.40
CA ILE A 187 -13.18 13.85 0.55
C ILE A 187 -14.25 14.56 -0.29
N PRO A 188 -14.51 14.23 -1.57
CA PRO A 188 -15.60 14.83 -2.33
C PRO A 188 -17.00 14.50 -1.80
N TYR A 189 -17.21 13.30 -1.25
CA TYR A 189 -18.47 12.93 -0.60
C TYR A 189 -18.67 13.70 0.71
N PHE A 190 -17.62 13.84 1.51
CA PHE A 190 -17.66 14.58 2.79
C PHE A 190 -17.88 16.07 2.55
N ALA A 191 -17.19 16.66 1.58
CA ALA A 191 -17.38 18.04 1.16
C ALA A 191 -18.83 18.32 0.73
N GLN A 192 -19.43 17.42 -0.07
CA GLN A 192 -20.81 17.56 -0.51
C GLN A 192 -21.78 17.46 0.68
N ALA A 193 -21.62 16.47 1.56
CA ALA A 193 -22.48 16.27 2.73
C ALA A 193 -22.39 17.44 3.76
N ILE A 194 -21.20 18.01 3.94
CA ILE A 194 -20.98 19.22 4.75
C ILE A 194 -21.71 20.41 4.12
N LEU A 195 -21.51 20.66 2.82
CA LEU A 195 -22.10 21.80 2.10
C LEU A 195 -23.62 21.76 2.00
N ASP A 196 -24.23 20.57 2.03
CA ASP A 196 -25.68 20.40 2.04
C ASP A 196 -26.27 20.40 3.48
N THR A 197 -25.43 20.17 4.50
CA THR A 197 -25.85 20.21 5.91
C THR A 197 -25.86 21.65 6.43
N ALA A 198 -26.99 22.34 6.28
CA ALA A 198 -27.16 23.73 6.75
C ALA A 198 -26.88 23.96 8.27
N ALA A 199 -26.87 22.90 9.09
CA ALA A 199 -26.48 22.95 10.50
C ALA A 199 -24.95 22.95 10.74
N LEU A 200 -24.13 22.65 9.72
CA LEU A 200 -22.68 22.74 9.71
C LEU A 200 -22.22 23.94 8.87
N SER A 201 -22.53 25.14 9.35
CA SER A 201 -22.14 26.40 8.72
C SER A 201 -20.64 26.72 8.93
N ILE A 202 -19.75 25.86 8.42
CA ILE A 202 -18.30 26.03 8.48
C ILE A 202 -17.75 26.70 7.21
N PRO A 203 -16.68 27.50 7.29
CA PRO A 203 -16.05 28.10 6.12
C PRO A 203 -15.12 27.10 5.42
N LEU A 204 -15.71 26.06 4.81
CA LEU A 204 -14.98 25.13 3.95
C LEU A 204 -14.57 25.85 2.65
N LEU A 205 -13.27 25.99 2.41
CA LEU A 205 -12.70 26.76 1.29
C LEU A 205 -12.05 25.90 0.21
N GLY A 206 -11.57 24.70 0.55
CA GLY A 206 -10.88 23.86 -0.42
C GLY A 206 -10.70 22.39 -0.03
N LEU A 207 -10.38 21.59 -1.03
CA LEU A 207 -10.08 20.16 -0.93
C LEU A 207 -8.65 19.91 -1.41
N ILE A 208 -7.90 19.04 -0.71
CA ILE A 208 -6.52 18.64 -1.04
C ILE A 208 -6.51 17.12 -1.09
N MET A 209 -6.11 16.54 -2.23
CA MET A 209 -6.18 15.09 -2.43
C MET A 209 -4.84 14.58 -2.98
N GLY A 210 -4.07 13.92 -2.12
CA GLY A 210 -2.81 13.26 -2.44
C GLY A 210 -3.01 11.91 -3.09
N ASN A 211 -2.27 11.64 -4.16
CA ASN A 211 -2.29 10.41 -4.95
C ASN A 211 -3.68 9.71 -4.99
N PRO A 212 -4.76 10.37 -5.42
CA PRO A 212 -6.10 9.94 -5.01
C PRO A 212 -6.76 8.95 -5.97
N TRP A 213 -7.52 8.00 -5.42
CA TRP A 213 -8.43 7.16 -6.21
C TRP A 213 -9.72 7.94 -6.50
N ILE A 214 -9.91 8.46 -7.71
CA ILE A 214 -11.05 9.33 -8.07
C ILE A 214 -11.89 8.80 -9.25
N ASN A 215 -11.26 8.18 -10.24
CA ASN A 215 -11.88 7.72 -11.48
C ASN A 215 -11.32 6.33 -11.85
N PRO A 216 -11.83 5.25 -11.22
CA PRO A 216 -11.33 3.88 -11.34
C PRO A 216 -11.19 3.44 -12.79
N LYS A 217 -12.20 3.72 -13.64
CA LYS A 217 -12.18 3.32 -15.05
C LYS A 217 -10.94 3.85 -15.78
N ILE A 218 -10.60 5.11 -15.56
CA ILE A 218 -9.48 5.77 -16.25
C ILE A 218 -8.14 5.47 -15.57
N GLN A 219 -8.12 5.32 -14.24
CA GLN A 219 -6.93 4.95 -13.49
C GLN A 219 -6.53 3.48 -13.73
N TYR A 220 -7.46 2.51 -13.72
CA TYR A 220 -7.17 1.13 -14.18
C TYR A 220 -6.59 1.13 -15.60
N LEU A 221 -7.17 1.90 -16.54
CA LEU A 221 -6.72 1.93 -17.93
C LEU A 221 -5.43 2.74 -18.17
N SER A 222 -4.77 3.30 -17.15
CA SER A 222 -3.42 3.90 -17.31
C SER A 222 -2.28 2.90 -17.12
N TYR A 223 -2.51 1.77 -16.46
CA TYR A 223 -1.49 0.74 -16.23
C TYR A 223 -1.13 0.00 -17.52
N LEU A 224 -2.15 -0.48 -18.25
CA LEU A 224 -2.06 -1.18 -19.54
C LEU A 224 -3.36 -0.97 -20.35
N ASP A 225 -3.36 -0.05 -21.32
CA ASP A 225 -4.51 0.16 -22.23
C ASP A 225 -4.47 -0.81 -23.43
N VAL A 226 -4.70 -2.09 -23.14
CA VAL A 226 -4.64 -3.19 -24.12
C VAL A 226 -5.59 -3.03 -25.32
N PHE A 227 -6.60 -2.16 -25.22
CA PHE A 227 -7.59 -1.89 -26.26
C PHE A 227 -7.51 -0.48 -26.87
N LYS A 228 -6.64 0.40 -26.37
CA LYS A 228 -6.55 1.82 -26.75
C LYS A 228 -7.86 2.58 -26.54
N LEU A 229 -8.51 2.33 -25.41
CA LEU A 229 -9.75 3.00 -24.98
C LEU A 229 -9.53 4.47 -24.57
N CYS A 230 -8.29 4.87 -24.27
CA CYS A 230 -7.86 6.25 -24.06
C CYS A 230 -7.30 6.85 -25.37
N PRO A 231 -8.12 7.52 -26.21
CA PRO A 231 -7.65 8.09 -27.47
C PRO A 231 -6.52 9.10 -27.25
N ASN A 232 -5.60 9.14 -28.21
CA ASN A 232 -4.39 9.98 -28.22
C ASN A 232 -3.33 9.68 -27.14
N GLN A 233 -3.51 8.68 -26.26
CA GLN A 233 -2.45 8.25 -25.33
C GLN A 233 -1.95 6.84 -25.68
N ASN A 234 -0.66 6.73 -26.02
CA ASN A 234 0.00 5.47 -26.43
C ASN A 234 1.05 4.98 -25.40
N VAL A 235 0.93 5.45 -24.16
CA VAL A 235 1.84 5.14 -23.06
C VAL A 235 1.09 4.31 -22.03
N ASP A 236 1.74 3.26 -21.52
CA ASP A 236 1.22 2.40 -20.46
C ASP A 236 2.18 2.50 -19.27
N PHE A 237 1.69 2.88 -18.08
CA PHE A 237 2.53 3.16 -16.92
C PHE A 237 3.44 1.97 -16.56
N ALA A 238 2.93 0.73 -16.67
CA ALA A 238 3.67 -0.48 -16.33
C ALA A 238 4.81 -0.82 -17.32
N TYR A 239 4.76 -0.34 -18.57
CA TYR A 239 5.88 -0.41 -19.50
C TYR A 239 6.82 0.82 -19.38
N GLU A 240 6.26 2.00 -19.13
CA GLU A 240 7.01 3.26 -18.99
C GLU A 240 7.95 3.23 -17.79
N ARG A 241 7.46 2.77 -16.63
CA ARG A 241 8.27 2.56 -15.41
C ARG A 241 9.07 1.26 -15.41
N GLY A 242 9.05 0.47 -16.48
CA GLY A 242 9.81 -0.78 -16.60
C GLY A 242 9.34 -1.93 -15.69
N ILE A 243 8.24 -1.75 -14.95
CA ILE A 243 7.67 -2.73 -14.01
C ILE A 243 7.46 -4.09 -14.68
N ILE A 244 7.01 -4.09 -15.93
CA ILE A 244 6.99 -5.29 -16.77
C ILE A 244 7.70 -5.04 -18.10
N VAL A 245 8.43 -6.05 -18.59
CA VAL A 245 9.15 -5.97 -19.86
C VAL A 245 8.30 -6.60 -20.97
N LYS A 246 7.93 -5.80 -21.97
CA LYS A 246 7.05 -6.19 -23.07
C LYS A 246 7.55 -7.42 -23.83
N GLY A 247 6.66 -8.40 -24.07
CA GLY A 247 7.00 -9.65 -24.74
C GLY A 247 7.63 -10.73 -23.84
N THR A 248 7.80 -10.47 -22.54
CA THR A 248 8.04 -11.55 -21.56
C THR A 248 6.77 -12.35 -21.29
N SER A 249 6.90 -13.57 -20.80
CA SER A 249 5.77 -14.40 -20.36
C SER A 249 5.00 -13.77 -19.20
N SER A 250 5.67 -13.01 -18.32
CA SER A 250 5.03 -12.28 -17.22
C SER A 250 4.22 -11.07 -17.74
N ALA A 251 4.74 -10.31 -18.70
CA ALA A 251 3.96 -9.27 -19.37
C ALA A 251 2.73 -9.83 -20.11
N MET A 252 2.87 -10.95 -20.83
CA MET A 252 1.74 -11.61 -21.50
C MET A 252 0.63 -12.05 -20.53
N LYS A 253 0.96 -12.39 -19.27
CA LYS A 253 -0.05 -12.66 -18.23
C LYS A 253 -0.80 -11.37 -17.84
N ALA A 254 -0.06 -10.30 -17.54
CA ALA A 254 -0.63 -9.00 -17.20
C ALA A 254 -1.54 -8.48 -18.33
N GLU A 255 -1.05 -8.49 -19.58
CA GLU A 255 -1.82 -8.17 -20.79
C GLU A 255 -3.13 -9.00 -20.86
N ALA A 256 -3.08 -10.30 -20.58
CA ALA A 256 -4.24 -11.19 -20.62
C ALA A 256 -5.24 -10.96 -19.47
N SER A 257 -4.79 -10.50 -18.30
CA SER A 257 -5.68 -10.06 -17.22
C SER A 257 -6.31 -8.70 -17.54
N PHE A 258 -5.54 -7.76 -18.08
CA PHE A 258 -6.06 -6.45 -18.53
C PHE A 258 -7.10 -6.58 -19.64
N HIS A 259 -6.98 -7.58 -20.52
CA HIS A 259 -8.04 -7.94 -21.48
C HIS A 259 -9.36 -8.36 -20.81
N LYS A 260 -9.36 -8.83 -19.56
CA LYS A 260 -10.59 -9.11 -18.79
C LYS A 260 -11.12 -7.82 -18.16
N CYS A 261 -10.24 -7.02 -17.54
CA CYS A 261 -10.58 -5.71 -16.96
C CYS A 261 -11.23 -4.78 -18.00
N ALA A 262 -10.60 -4.58 -19.16
CA ALA A 262 -11.13 -3.72 -20.22
C ALA A 262 -12.53 -4.17 -20.69
N LYS A 263 -12.75 -5.48 -20.87
CA LYS A 263 -14.08 -6.07 -21.19
C LYS A 263 -15.12 -5.98 -20.06
N ALA A 264 -14.69 -5.81 -18.81
CA ALA A 264 -15.59 -5.46 -17.72
C ALA A 264 -15.98 -3.98 -17.84
N LEU A 265 -15.01 -3.07 -18.03
CA LEU A 265 -15.19 -1.62 -18.13
C LEU A 265 -15.93 -1.13 -19.39
N GLU A 266 -16.18 -2.02 -20.36
CA GLU A 266 -17.15 -1.83 -21.46
C GLU A 266 -18.61 -1.85 -20.97
N LYS A 267 -18.91 -2.54 -19.87
CA LYS A 267 -20.27 -2.65 -19.30
C LYS A 267 -20.60 -1.41 -18.47
N PRO A 268 -21.75 -0.73 -18.69
CA PRO A 268 -22.14 0.44 -17.90
C PRO A 268 -22.37 0.21 -16.40
N THR A 269 -22.46 -1.04 -15.94
CA THR A 269 -22.51 -1.42 -14.52
C THR A 269 -21.11 -1.35 -13.90
N GLU A 270 -20.16 -2.12 -14.42
CA GLU A 270 -18.79 -2.20 -13.89
C GLU A 270 -18.05 -0.88 -14.08
N SER A 271 -18.27 -0.20 -15.21
CA SER A 271 -17.62 1.07 -15.54
C SER A 271 -18.03 2.25 -14.62
N LYS A 272 -18.91 2.01 -13.64
CA LYS A 272 -19.39 2.94 -12.63
C LYS A 272 -19.14 2.47 -11.19
N ARG A 273 -18.53 1.31 -10.98
CA ARG A 273 -18.10 0.86 -9.64
C ARG A 273 -16.83 1.59 -9.22
N ILE A 274 -16.61 1.68 -7.91
CA ILE A 274 -15.36 2.20 -7.32
C ILE A 274 -14.25 1.14 -7.31
N LEU A 275 -14.62 -0.13 -7.16
CA LEU A 275 -13.75 -1.30 -7.25
C LEU A 275 -14.33 -2.29 -8.27
N VAL A 276 -13.48 -2.80 -9.17
CA VAL A 276 -13.85 -3.80 -10.20
C VAL A 276 -12.93 -5.01 -10.06
N ASP A 277 -13.46 -6.13 -9.60
CA ASP A 277 -12.72 -7.32 -9.17
C ASP A 277 -11.76 -7.87 -10.25
N SER A 278 -12.18 -7.82 -11.53
CA SER A 278 -11.35 -8.23 -12.67
C SER A 278 -10.23 -7.26 -13.03
N CYS A 279 -10.28 -6.03 -12.51
CA CYS A 279 -9.24 -5.01 -12.64
C CYS A 279 -8.28 -5.03 -11.44
N GLU A 280 -8.75 -5.25 -10.21
CA GLU A 280 -7.88 -5.59 -9.07
C GLU A 280 -7.00 -6.80 -9.39
N THR A 281 -7.62 -7.89 -9.88
CA THR A 281 -6.89 -9.09 -10.37
C THR A 281 -5.88 -8.75 -11.47
N ALA A 282 -6.16 -7.74 -12.30
CA ALA A 282 -5.28 -7.35 -13.39
C ALA A 282 -4.07 -6.55 -12.90
N LEU A 283 -4.29 -5.58 -12.01
CA LEU A 283 -3.24 -4.83 -11.32
C LEU A 283 -2.35 -5.77 -10.49
N GLN A 284 -2.93 -6.72 -9.75
CA GLN A 284 -2.15 -7.72 -9.02
C GLN A 284 -1.24 -8.51 -9.97
N SER A 285 -1.73 -8.90 -11.15
CA SER A 285 -0.89 -9.59 -12.14
C SER A 285 0.22 -8.74 -12.79
N ILE A 286 0.22 -7.41 -12.59
CA ILE A 286 1.40 -6.55 -12.85
C ILE A 286 2.37 -6.64 -11.67
N LEU A 287 1.92 -6.64 -10.41
CA LEU A 287 2.78 -6.84 -9.24
C LEU A 287 3.43 -8.25 -9.23
N ASP A 288 2.69 -9.31 -9.55
CA ASP A 288 3.21 -10.70 -9.67
C ASP A 288 4.26 -10.85 -10.78
N ALA A 289 4.19 -9.97 -11.79
CA ALA A 289 5.15 -9.90 -12.89
C ALA A 289 6.33 -8.98 -12.54
N GLY A 290 6.06 -7.90 -11.80
CA GLY A 290 6.98 -6.86 -11.39
C GLY A 290 7.86 -7.27 -10.22
N SER A 291 7.40 -8.10 -9.28
CA SER A 291 8.22 -8.65 -8.17
C SER A 291 9.41 -9.51 -8.64
N GLN A 292 9.47 -9.84 -9.93
CA GLN A 292 10.60 -10.51 -10.58
C GLN A 292 11.63 -9.52 -11.18
N VAL A 293 11.39 -8.21 -11.04
CA VAL A 293 12.11 -7.10 -11.70
C VAL A 293 12.32 -5.91 -10.75
N LEU A 294 11.37 -5.64 -9.85
CA LEU A 294 11.34 -4.54 -8.89
C LEU A 294 12.22 -4.84 -7.67
N VAL A 295 13.42 -4.27 -7.70
CA VAL A 295 14.25 -3.97 -6.53
C VAL A 295 14.78 -2.54 -6.72
N ASP A 296 15.18 -1.87 -5.65
CA ASP A 296 15.88 -0.56 -5.65
C ASP A 296 15.06 0.70 -6.03
N THR A 297 14.02 1.00 -5.24
CA THR A 297 13.70 2.41 -4.89
C THR A 297 13.83 2.59 -3.37
N GLU A 298 14.57 3.61 -2.90
CA GLU A 298 14.86 3.76 -1.46
C GLU A 298 13.61 3.87 -0.55
N PRO A 299 12.51 4.58 -0.93
CA PRO A 299 11.31 4.62 -0.12
C PRO A 299 10.69 3.23 0.09
N ALA A 300 10.61 2.40 -0.96
CA ALA A 300 10.06 1.05 -0.88
C ALA A 300 10.93 0.09 -0.04
N ILE A 301 12.25 0.32 0.04
CA ILE A 301 13.15 -0.43 0.91
C ILE A 301 12.93 -0.06 2.38
N GLN A 302 12.66 1.21 2.68
CA GLN A 302 12.43 1.68 4.06
C GLN A 302 11.00 1.46 4.56
N TRP A 303 10.03 1.30 3.65
CA TRP A 303 8.62 1.19 3.97
C TRP A 303 8.27 0.07 4.99
N PRO A 304 8.72 -1.19 4.85
CA PRO A 304 8.33 -2.26 5.77
C PRO A 304 8.79 -1.99 7.21
N GLU A 305 10.02 -1.50 7.40
CA GLU A 305 10.57 -1.21 8.74
C GLU A 305 9.89 0.01 9.38
N ARG A 306 9.67 1.09 8.62
CA ARG A 306 8.93 2.26 9.13
C ARG A 306 7.50 1.90 9.52
N ASN A 307 6.81 1.10 8.70
CA ASN A 307 5.47 0.62 8.97
C ASN A 307 5.44 -0.30 10.22
N LYS A 308 6.41 -1.20 10.36
CA LYS A 308 6.56 -2.05 11.57
C LYS A 308 6.72 -1.22 12.85
N ILE A 309 7.60 -0.21 12.83
CA ILE A 309 7.80 0.70 13.98
C ILE A 309 6.55 1.54 14.26
N LEU A 310 5.85 2.05 13.23
CA LEU A 310 4.57 2.75 13.40
C LEU A 310 3.51 1.85 14.05
N LYS A 311 3.39 0.60 13.57
CA LYS A 311 2.41 -0.38 14.07
C LYS A 311 2.68 -0.76 15.53
N GLU A 312 3.94 -1.00 15.90
CA GLU A 312 4.34 -1.23 17.30
C GLU A 312 4.05 0.00 18.17
N TYR A 313 4.34 1.21 17.67
CA TYR A 313 4.12 2.46 18.40
C TYR A 313 2.63 2.79 18.64
N LEU A 314 1.76 2.58 17.66
CA LEU A 314 0.32 2.84 17.79
C LEU A 314 -0.42 1.67 18.50
N GLY A 315 0.14 0.46 18.44
CA GLY A 315 -0.41 -0.73 19.11
C GLY A 315 -0.15 -0.81 20.62
N GLN A 316 0.90 -0.17 21.15
CA GLN A 316 1.25 -0.28 22.58
C GLN A 316 0.27 0.45 23.53
N ASP A 317 -0.10 -0.21 24.63
CA ASP A 317 -1.05 0.29 25.65
C ASP A 317 -0.77 1.72 26.13
N SER A 318 0.51 2.10 26.23
CA SER A 318 0.93 3.44 26.68
C SER A 318 0.58 4.55 25.67
N THR A 319 0.62 4.25 24.36
CA THR A 319 0.18 5.18 23.32
C THR A 319 -1.34 5.23 23.27
N VAL A 320 -2.03 4.08 23.33
CA VAL A 320 -3.49 4.00 23.38
C VAL A 320 -4.05 4.80 24.56
N ALA A 321 -3.40 4.72 25.73
CA ALA A 321 -3.76 5.49 26.92
C ALA A 321 -3.45 7.00 26.77
N ALA A 322 -2.30 7.37 26.19
CA ALA A 322 -1.94 8.78 25.97
C ALA A 322 -2.85 9.48 24.95
N LEU A 323 -3.32 8.76 23.93
CA LEU A 323 -4.24 9.23 22.90
C LEU A 323 -5.74 9.11 23.27
N HIS A 324 -6.03 8.82 24.55
CA HIS A 324 -7.39 8.62 25.09
C HIS A 324 -8.24 7.60 24.29
N ALA A 325 -7.59 6.62 23.66
CA ALA A 325 -8.20 5.70 22.71
C ALA A 325 -8.74 4.39 23.35
N THR A 326 -8.72 4.31 24.68
CA THR A 326 -9.00 3.08 25.47
C THR A 326 -10.47 2.62 25.44
N ALA A 327 -11.37 3.37 24.80
CA ALA A 327 -12.76 2.95 24.61
C ALA A 327 -12.93 1.88 23.51
N LYS A 328 -11.98 1.75 22.57
CA LYS A 328 -12.01 0.67 21.57
C LYS A 328 -11.62 -0.66 22.21
N THR A 329 -12.51 -1.65 22.13
CA THR A 329 -12.22 -3.04 22.52
C THR A 329 -11.52 -3.78 21.39
N GLY A 330 -10.30 -4.25 21.63
CA GLY A 330 -9.47 -5.01 20.67
C GLY A 330 -8.07 -4.42 20.54
N LYS A 331 -7.20 -5.07 19.76
CA LYS A 331 -5.93 -4.45 19.34
C LYS A 331 -6.22 -3.35 18.31
N TRP A 332 -5.39 -2.30 18.31
CA TRP A 332 -5.30 -1.40 17.16
C TRP A 332 -4.65 -2.12 15.97
N ALA A 333 -5.07 -1.78 14.76
CA ALA A 333 -4.47 -2.22 13.50
C ALA A 333 -4.44 -1.04 12.54
N LEU A 334 -3.44 -0.99 11.65
CA LEU A 334 -3.24 0.13 10.73
C LEU A 334 -4.43 0.26 9.77
N CYS A 335 -4.75 -0.83 9.08
CA CYS A 335 -5.91 -0.94 8.21
C CYS A 335 -6.84 -2.02 8.78
N ASN A 336 -8.14 -1.76 8.77
CA ASN A 336 -9.11 -2.80 9.11
C ASN A 336 -9.56 -3.52 7.82
N ASP A 337 -9.00 -4.70 7.58
CA ASP A 337 -9.34 -5.52 6.41
C ASP A 337 -10.81 -6.01 6.40
N THR A 338 -11.62 -5.89 7.46
CA THR A 338 -13.08 -6.10 7.32
C THR A 338 -13.80 -4.94 6.62
N ILE A 339 -13.13 -3.79 6.53
CA ILE A 339 -13.55 -2.58 5.79
C ILE A 339 -12.93 -2.61 4.38
N GLY A 340 -11.70 -3.09 4.24
CA GLY A 340 -11.06 -3.27 2.93
C GLY A 340 -11.56 -4.47 2.11
N ALA A 341 -11.55 -5.66 2.71
CA ALA A 341 -11.20 -6.88 1.99
C ALA A 341 -12.35 -7.80 1.54
N ASP A 342 -12.24 -8.13 0.26
CA ASP A 342 -12.76 -9.31 -0.44
C ASP A 342 -14.27 -9.37 -0.78
N SER A 343 -14.51 -9.25 -2.11
CA SER A 343 -15.79 -9.46 -2.79
C SER A 343 -16.29 -10.92 -2.69
N LEU A 344 -15.40 -11.87 -2.34
CA LEU A 344 -15.69 -13.31 -2.18
C LEU A 344 -16.01 -13.71 -0.73
N SER A 345 -15.62 -12.90 0.27
CA SER A 345 -15.88 -13.15 1.70
C SER A 345 -17.25 -12.57 2.15
N GLY A 346 -17.60 -11.38 1.66
CA GLY A 346 -18.89 -10.74 1.88
C GLY A 346 -18.93 -9.62 2.93
N THR A 347 -17.79 -9.04 3.33
CA THR A 347 -17.72 -7.98 4.35
C THR A 347 -17.28 -6.60 3.84
N GLU A 348 -18.20 -5.64 3.98
CA GLU A 348 -18.09 -4.46 4.88
C GLU A 348 -17.14 -3.27 4.67
N MET A 349 -16.59 -3.07 3.47
CA MET A 349 -16.90 -1.81 2.75
C MET A 349 -17.01 -2.01 1.24
N TRP A 350 -17.78 -3.02 0.86
CA TRP A 350 -18.26 -3.16 -0.51
C TRP A 350 -19.13 -1.94 -0.85
N VAL A 351 -18.69 -1.09 -1.77
CA VAL A 351 -19.37 0.15 -2.21
C VAL A 351 -20.10 -0.04 -3.57
N PRO A 352 -21.22 -0.77 -3.64
CA PRO A 352 -21.85 -1.13 -4.93
C PRO A 352 -22.73 -0.03 -5.53
N LYS A 353 -23.21 0.96 -4.76
CA LYS A 353 -24.13 1.99 -5.26
C LYS A 353 -23.46 3.34 -5.47
N SER A 354 -22.52 3.72 -4.59
CA SER A 354 -21.84 5.02 -4.68
C SER A 354 -20.99 5.10 -5.97
N THR A 355 -21.14 6.20 -6.70
CA THR A 355 -20.39 6.45 -7.95
C THR A 355 -19.03 7.08 -7.68
N PRO A 356 -18.01 6.85 -8.53
CA PRO A 356 -16.69 7.47 -8.38
C PRO A 356 -16.75 8.98 -8.14
N SER A 357 -15.99 9.45 -7.16
CA SER A 357 -15.97 10.84 -6.69
C SER A 357 -15.62 11.88 -7.76
N SER A 358 -14.97 11.48 -8.85
CA SER A 358 -14.80 12.31 -10.05
C SER A 358 -16.13 12.79 -10.67
N THR A 359 -17.26 12.18 -10.31
CA THR A 359 -18.61 12.67 -10.68
C THR A 359 -19.06 13.89 -9.85
N LEU A 360 -18.49 14.08 -8.66
CA LEU A 360 -18.80 15.19 -7.74
C LEU A 360 -17.86 16.40 -7.91
N ILE A 361 -16.59 16.16 -8.24
CA ILE A 361 -15.55 17.20 -8.38
C ILE A 361 -16.01 18.39 -9.28
N PRO A 362 -16.63 18.19 -10.46
CA PRO A 362 -17.13 19.30 -11.30
C PRO A 362 -18.21 20.20 -10.68
N ALA A 363 -18.89 19.74 -9.62
CA ALA A 363 -19.83 20.54 -8.85
C ALA A 363 -19.14 21.24 -7.68
N LEU A 364 -18.17 20.58 -7.04
CA LEU A 364 -17.41 21.11 -5.91
C LEU A 364 -16.45 22.25 -6.32
N VAL A 365 -15.80 22.13 -7.48
CA VAL A 365 -14.91 23.18 -8.06
C VAL A 365 -15.65 24.50 -8.40
N LYS A 366 -16.99 24.54 -8.30
CA LYS A 366 -17.79 25.78 -8.41
C LYS A 366 -17.96 26.52 -7.07
N LYS A 367 -17.64 25.86 -5.96
CA LYS A 367 -17.81 26.36 -4.59
C LYS A 367 -16.47 26.44 -3.83
N LEU A 368 -15.54 25.53 -4.13
CA LEU A 368 -14.29 25.29 -3.42
C LEU A 368 -13.09 25.33 -4.39
N LYS A 369 -11.90 25.66 -3.89
CA LYS A 369 -10.66 25.27 -4.58
C LYS A 369 -10.45 23.75 -4.48
N VAL A 370 -9.86 23.12 -5.50
CA VAL A 370 -9.48 21.70 -5.43
C VAL A 370 -8.03 21.50 -5.87
N MET A 371 -7.20 21.02 -4.96
CA MET A 371 -5.84 20.56 -5.21
C MET A 371 -5.84 19.04 -5.36
N ILE A 372 -5.27 18.55 -6.46
CA ILE A 372 -4.87 17.15 -6.62
C ILE A 372 -3.34 17.13 -6.69
N TYR A 373 -2.67 16.29 -5.91
CA TYR A 373 -1.23 16.06 -6.10
C TYR A 373 -0.92 14.58 -6.33
N ALA A 374 0.21 14.32 -6.97
CA ALA A 374 0.65 12.97 -7.30
C ALA A 374 2.18 12.86 -7.32
N GLY A 375 2.74 11.88 -6.61
CA GLY A 375 4.11 11.44 -6.87
C GLY A 375 4.17 10.62 -8.15
N ASP A 376 5.17 10.85 -9.00
CA ASP A 376 5.22 10.22 -10.31
C ASP A 376 5.72 8.76 -10.31
N GLN A 377 6.35 8.30 -9.22
CA GLN A 377 6.75 6.90 -9.02
C GLN A 377 5.64 6.02 -8.43
N ASP A 378 4.53 6.63 -7.99
CA ASP A 378 3.45 5.91 -7.33
C ASP A 378 2.83 4.83 -8.22
N TYR A 379 2.83 3.59 -7.73
CA TYR A 379 2.12 2.49 -8.36
C TYR A 379 0.63 2.48 -8.02
N MET A 380 0.21 2.83 -6.81
CA MET A 380 -1.17 2.57 -6.34
C MET A 380 -2.20 3.52 -6.93
N CYS A 381 -1.86 4.79 -7.14
CA CYS A 381 -2.73 5.79 -7.76
C CYS A 381 -1.99 6.66 -8.79
N ASN A 382 -1.20 5.99 -9.64
CA ASN A 382 -0.27 6.58 -10.60
C ASN A 382 -0.69 7.91 -11.29
N SER A 383 0.29 8.82 -11.38
CA SER A 383 0.10 10.18 -11.92
C SER A 383 -0.41 10.22 -13.37
N LEU A 384 -0.14 9.20 -14.18
CA LEU A 384 -0.65 9.09 -15.56
C LEU A 384 -2.18 8.90 -15.56
N GLY A 385 -2.70 8.04 -14.69
CA GLY A 385 -4.13 7.81 -14.50
C GLY A 385 -4.85 9.05 -13.97
N LEU A 386 -4.22 9.79 -13.05
CA LEU A 386 -4.73 11.07 -12.56
C LEU A 386 -4.78 12.14 -13.65
N ASN A 387 -3.70 12.32 -14.40
CA ASN A 387 -3.64 13.28 -15.52
C ASN A 387 -4.68 12.95 -16.61
N ARG A 388 -4.87 11.66 -16.95
CA ARG A 388 -5.98 11.22 -17.82
C ARG A 388 -7.34 11.56 -17.22
N SER A 389 -7.55 11.29 -15.94
CA SER A 389 -8.82 11.52 -15.25
C SER A 389 -9.23 13.00 -15.27
N ILE A 390 -8.26 13.90 -15.08
CA ILE A 390 -8.47 15.35 -15.19
C ILE A 390 -8.69 15.76 -16.66
N SER A 391 -7.95 15.18 -17.61
CA SER A 391 -8.10 15.44 -19.06
C SER A 391 -9.46 15.02 -19.63
N GLU A 392 -10.07 13.97 -19.08
CA GLU A 392 -11.42 13.51 -19.46
C GLU A 392 -12.54 14.31 -18.76
N MET A 393 -12.25 14.92 -17.60
CA MET A 393 -13.23 15.64 -16.78
C MET A 393 -13.58 17.00 -17.40
N GLU A 394 -14.87 17.33 -17.38
CA GLU A 394 -15.40 18.65 -17.72
C GLU A 394 -15.84 19.38 -16.45
N TRP A 395 -15.26 20.55 -16.20
CA TRP A 395 -15.71 21.50 -15.18
C TRP A 395 -15.76 22.90 -15.79
N ASN A 396 -16.52 23.82 -15.20
CA ASN A 396 -16.50 25.26 -15.52
C ASN A 396 -16.33 25.59 -17.02
N GLY A 397 -17.18 24.96 -17.87
CA GLY A 397 -17.31 25.25 -19.30
C GLY A 397 -16.26 24.67 -20.25
N GLN A 398 -15.25 23.93 -19.78
CA GLN A 398 -14.26 23.27 -20.64
C GLN A 398 -13.76 21.94 -20.05
N ARG A 399 -13.37 21.00 -20.92
CA ARG A 399 -12.81 19.69 -20.58
C ARG A 399 -11.27 19.72 -20.51
N GLY A 400 -10.71 19.01 -19.53
CA GLY A 400 -9.30 19.14 -19.16
C GLY A 400 -9.00 20.55 -18.66
N PHE A 401 -7.71 20.89 -18.50
CA PHE A 401 -7.31 22.25 -18.13
C PHE A 401 -7.81 23.30 -19.13
N GLY A 402 -7.89 22.93 -20.42
CA GLY A 402 -8.53 23.74 -21.46
C GLY A 402 -7.63 24.86 -21.98
N VAL A 403 -8.23 26.00 -22.30
CA VAL A 403 -7.57 27.22 -22.77
C VAL A 403 -7.79 28.41 -21.84
N ASP A 404 -6.83 29.33 -21.85
CA ASP A 404 -6.91 30.63 -21.18
C ASP A 404 -7.80 31.65 -21.93
N ASP A 405 -7.93 32.85 -21.37
CA ASP A 405 -8.72 33.95 -21.95
C ASP A 405 -8.21 34.44 -23.32
N GLN A 406 -6.99 34.04 -23.73
CA GLN A 406 -6.43 34.32 -25.06
C GLN A 406 -6.57 33.13 -26.02
N GLY A 407 -7.24 32.04 -25.60
CA GLY A 407 -7.45 30.83 -26.40
C GLY A 407 -6.21 29.93 -26.51
N ARG A 408 -5.20 30.12 -25.65
CA ARG A 408 -3.98 29.30 -25.61
C ARG A 408 -4.17 28.13 -24.64
N SER A 409 -3.70 26.94 -25.00
CA SER A 409 -3.76 25.78 -24.12
C SER A 409 -3.06 26.05 -22.79
N ILE A 410 -3.72 25.74 -21.68
CA ILE A 410 -3.10 25.78 -20.35
C ILE A 410 -2.19 24.56 -20.22
N LEU A 411 -0.90 24.81 -19.97
CA LEU A 411 0.16 23.80 -19.91
C LEU A 411 0.76 23.73 -18.50
N PRO A 412 1.28 22.57 -18.06
CA PRO A 412 2.04 22.47 -16.82
C PRO A 412 3.22 23.45 -16.81
N GLN A 413 3.37 24.15 -15.71
CA GLN A 413 4.53 24.99 -15.39
C GLN A 413 5.51 24.18 -14.56
N ASP A 414 6.81 24.42 -14.72
CA ASP A 414 7.81 23.79 -13.85
C ASP A 414 7.73 24.37 -12.44
N TYR A 415 7.81 23.49 -11.44
CA TYR A 415 7.72 23.82 -10.01
C TYR A 415 9.07 23.59 -9.33
N TYR A 416 9.58 24.62 -8.66
CA TYR A 416 10.87 24.64 -7.99
C TYR A 416 10.74 25.02 -6.51
N VAL A 417 11.58 24.41 -5.67
CA VAL A 417 11.81 24.80 -4.27
C VAL A 417 13.31 24.91 -4.04
N ASN A 418 13.76 26.03 -3.49
CA ASN A 418 15.17 26.37 -3.26
C ASN A 418 16.08 26.22 -4.50
N GLY A 419 15.51 26.41 -5.70
CA GLY A 419 16.20 26.21 -6.99
C GLY A 419 16.26 24.75 -7.48
N THR A 420 15.87 23.77 -6.66
CA THR A 420 15.69 22.36 -7.06
C THR A 420 14.33 22.20 -7.74
N LYS A 421 14.28 21.53 -8.90
CA LYS A 421 13.01 21.19 -9.55
C LYS A 421 12.32 20.08 -8.76
N GLN A 422 11.11 20.36 -8.29
CA GLN A 422 10.26 19.42 -7.53
C GLN A 422 9.23 18.73 -8.42
N GLY A 423 8.90 19.32 -9.58
CA GLY A 423 8.01 18.70 -10.57
C GLY A 423 7.31 19.71 -11.46
N SER A 424 5.99 19.55 -11.63
CA SER A 424 5.17 20.47 -12.41
C SER A 424 3.81 20.76 -11.79
N TRP A 425 3.35 22.01 -11.95
CA TRP A 425 2.09 22.55 -11.45
C TRP A 425 1.20 23.00 -12.62
N THR A 426 -0.07 22.64 -12.63
CA THR A 426 -1.05 23.10 -13.62
C THR A 426 -2.30 23.58 -12.91
N GLU A 427 -2.86 24.74 -13.27
CA GLU A 427 -4.07 25.26 -12.63
C GLU A 427 -5.03 25.85 -13.67
N ALA A 428 -6.32 25.53 -13.54
CA ALA A 428 -7.38 26.20 -14.29
C ALA A 428 -8.71 26.20 -13.53
N ARG A 429 -9.35 27.38 -13.48
CA ARG A 429 -10.78 27.53 -13.19
C ARG A 429 -11.22 26.85 -11.87
N GLY A 430 -10.37 26.92 -10.84
CA GLY A 430 -10.62 26.39 -9.49
C GLY A 430 -10.00 25.02 -9.17
N LEU A 431 -9.37 24.35 -10.15
CA LEU A 431 -8.68 23.07 -9.96
C LEU A 431 -7.19 23.21 -10.27
N SER A 432 -6.35 22.73 -9.35
CA SER A 432 -4.89 22.67 -9.41
C SER A 432 -4.43 21.20 -9.43
N PHE A 433 -3.40 20.88 -10.22
CA PHE A 433 -2.73 19.57 -10.25
C PHE A 433 -1.22 19.73 -10.13
N VAL A 434 -0.63 19.09 -9.13
CA VAL A 434 0.82 19.11 -8.88
C VAL A 434 1.38 17.69 -9.01
N LYS A 435 2.21 17.46 -10.01
CA LYS A 435 2.95 16.21 -10.19
C LYS A 435 4.37 16.39 -9.67
N TYR A 436 4.74 15.63 -8.64
CA TYR A 436 6.09 15.63 -8.07
C TYR A 436 6.98 14.60 -8.79
N ASP A 437 8.19 15.00 -9.16
CA ASP A 437 9.17 14.14 -9.80
C ASP A 437 9.91 13.30 -8.74
N HIS A 438 10.02 11.98 -8.93
CA HIS A 438 10.66 11.00 -8.05
C HIS A 438 9.95 10.66 -6.72
N ALA A 439 8.84 11.33 -6.38
CA ALA A 439 8.03 10.99 -5.20
C ALA A 439 7.11 9.76 -5.42
N SER A 440 6.78 9.07 -4.32
CA SER A 440 6.01 7.83 -4.26
C SER A 440 4.51 8.06 -4.01
N HIS A 441 3.82 7.14 -3.31
CA HIS A 441 2.45 7.37 -2.83
C HIS A 441 2.43 8.45 -1.75
N LEU A 442 3.32 8.33 -0.75
CA LEU A 442 3.38 9.22 0.41
C LEU A 442 4.27 10.44 0.12
N VAL A 443 3.85 11.28 -0.82
CA VAL A 443 4.59 12.47 -1.25
C VAL A 443 5.07 13.38 -0.10
N PRO A 444 4.32 13.58 1.02
CA PRO A 444 4.84 14.35 2.15
C PRO A 444 6.06 13.72 2.84
N VAL A 445 6.24 12.40 2.74
CA VAL A 445 7.40 11.67 3.27
C VAL A 445 8.63 11.84 2.37
N ASP A 446 8.42 11.86 1.05
CA ASP A 446 9.50 11.94 0.06
C ASP A 446 10.02 13.37 -0.12
N VAL A 447 9.12 14.36 -0.16
CA VAL A 447 9.43 15.79 -0.43
C VAL A 447 8.68 16.72 0.54
N PRO A 448 8.94 16.63 1.87
CA PRO A 448 8.17 17.33 2.91
C PRO A 448 8.17 18.85 2.73
N HIS A 449 9.31 19.45 2.37
CA HIS A 449 9.42 20.89 2.13
C HIS A 449 8.53 21.36 0.97
N ALA A 450 8.46 20.57 -0.10
CA ALA A 450 7.71 20.94 -1.31
C ALA A 450 6.21 20.70 -1.16
N THR A 451 5.77 19.72 -0.37
CA THR A 451 4.34 19.59 -0.01
C THR A 451 3.89 20.69 0.95
N HIS A 452 4.76 21.15 1.86
CA HIS A 452 4.46 22.26 2.76
C HIS A 452 4.31 23.60 1.99
N ASP A 453 5.18 23.90 1.01
CA ASP A 453 5.03 25.08 0.13
C ASP A 453 3.69 25.04 -0.64
N MET A 454 3.36 23.89 -1.23
CA MET A 454 2.09 23.66 -1.93
C MET A 454 0.87 23.90 -1.02
N LEU A 455 0.92 23.43 0.24
CA LEU A 455 -0.13 23.67 1.23
C LEU A 455 -0.31 25.18 1.49
N LEU A 456 0.79 25.89 1.76
CA LEU A 456 0.76 27.33 2.07
C LEU A 456 0.21 28.14 0.89
N ARG A 457 0.71 27.88 -0.33
CA ARG A 457 0.20 28.46 -1.58
C ARG A 457 -1.30 28.21 -1.75
N PHE A 458 -1.76 26.98 -1.54
CA PHE A 458 -3.17 26.61 -1.72
C PHE A 458 -4.09 27.33 -0.73
N MET A 459 -3.73 27.35 0.55
CA MET A 459 -4.46 28.03 1.63
C MET A 459 -4.36 29.56 1.58
N GLY A 460 -3.45 30.10 0.77
CA GLY A 460 -3.17 31.53 0.67
C GLY A 460 -2.49 32.08 1.93
N VAL A 461 -1.61 31.30 2.54
CA VAL A 461 -0.81 31.73 3.70
C VAL A 461 0.45 32.45 3.19
N ASP A 462 0.62 33.70 3.60
CA ASP A 462 1.89 34.43 3.45
C ASP A 462 2.71 34.30 4.74
N PRO A 463 3.81 33.50 4.75
CA PRO A 463 4.61 33.30 5.95
C PRO A 463 5.37 34.56 6.39
N LEU A 464 5.54 35.56 5.52
CA LEU A 464 6.19 36.83 5.85
C LEU A 464 5.36 37.68 6.83
N LEU A 465 4.07 37.36 7.01
CA LEU A 465 3.19 37.98 7.99
C LEU A 465 3.27 37.32 9.38
N ALA A 466 3.95 36.17 9.52
CA ALA A 466 4.06 35.46 10.79
C ALA A 466 4.96 36.19 11.80
N ALA A 467 4.53 36.22 13.06
CA ALA A 467 5.23 36.92 14.13
C ALA A 467 6.45 36.12 14.65
N GLY A 468 7.63 36.36 14.08
CA GLY A 468 8.89 35.79 14.58
C GLY A 468 10.08 36.04 13.64
N PRO A 469 11.26 35.46 13.92
CA PRO A 469 12.36 35.42 12.96
C PRO A 469 12.02 34.48 11.80
N VAL A 470 11.92 35.04 10.59
CA VAL A 470 11.49 34.32 9.39
C VAL A 470 12.69 33.72 8.64
N SER A 471 12.59 32.43 8.30
CA SER A 471 13.60 31.70 7.53
C SER A 471 13.04 31.19 6.20
N SER A 472 12.83 32.12 5.25
CA SER A 472 12.19 31.80 3.97
C SER A 472 13.11 31.06 2.99
N LEU A 473 12.69 29.89 2.50
CA LEU A 473 13.14 29.37 1.21
C LEU A 473 12.31 30.00 0.07
N ALA A 474 12.94 30.19 -1.09
CA ALA A 474 12.25 30.60 -2.31
C ALA A 474 11.60 29.38 -3.00
N SER A 475 10.44 29.59 -3.63
CA SER A 475 9.78 28.63 -4.50
C SER A 475 9.23 29.33 -5.74
N GLN A 476 9.13 28.62 -6.86
CA GLN A 476 8.73 29.19 -8.14
C GLN A 476 7.79 28.25 -8.89
N VAL A 477 6.70 28.79 -9.46
CA VAL A 477 5.81 28.07 -10.37
C VAL A 477 5.80 28.79 -11.73
N GLY A 478 6.59 28.27 -12.67
CA GLY A 478 6.79 28.91 -13.98
C GLY A 478 7.47 30.28 -13.88
N ALA A 479 6.66 31.34 -13.84
CA ALA A 479 7.11 32.73 -13.66
C ALA A 479 6.52 33.40 -12.40
N ASP A 480 5.82 32.64 -11.56
CA ASP A 480 5.33 33.06 -10.24
C ASP A 480 6.40 32.80 -9.17
N ASP A 481 7.18 33.83 -8.86
CA ASP A 481 8.20 33.81 -7.80
C ASP A 481 7.54 34.05 -6.43
N HIS A 482 7.74 33.13 -5.48
CA HIS A 482 7.19 33.19 -4.14
C HIS A 482 8.29 32.95 -3.08
N THR A 483 8.19 33.62 -1.94
CA THR A 483 9.05 33.35 -0.76
C THR A 483 8.22 32.59 0.26
N GLY A 484 8.22 31.25 0.16
CA GLY A 484 7.07 30.42 0.54
C GLY A 484 7.25 29.39 1.66
N ILE A 485 8.45 29.13 2.18
CA ILE A 485 8.65 28.09 3.20
C ILE A 485 9.41 28.65 4.40
N ILE A 486 8.83 28.62 5.60
CA ILE A 486 9.59 28.87 6.83
C ILE A 486 10.25 27.58 7.29
N VAL A 487 11.57 27.57 7.25
CA VAL A 487 12.42 26.54 7.88
C VAL A 487 12.26 26.61 9.41
N LYS A 488 12.24 25.44 10.07
CA LYS A 488 12.18 25.31 11.53
C LYS A 488 13.12 26.29 12.25
N THR A 489 12.56 27.04 13.19
CA THR A 489 13.33 27.78 14.20
C THR A 489 13.42 27.00 15.50
N HIS A 490 14.52 27.15 16.23
CA HIS A 490 14.60 26.76 17.63
C HIS A 490 13.51 27.47 18.47
N PRO A 491 13.10 26.94 19.65
CA PRO A 491 12.03 27.54 20.48
C PRO A 491 12.27 28.98 21.00
N ASN A 492 13.49 29.49 20.86
CA ASN A 492 13.88 30.88 21.13
C ASN A 492 13.81 31.79 19.88
N GLY A 493 13.34 31.28 18.75
CA GLY A 493 13.30 31.94 17.44
C GLY A 493 14.60 31.89 16.64
N THR A 494 15.72 31.34 17.14
CA THR A 494 16.96 31.30 16.35
C THR A 494 16.89 30.24 15.25
N LEU A 495 17.48 30.54 14.09
CA LEU A 495 17.54 29.65 12.94
C LEU A 495 18.26 28.34 13.29
N LEU A 496 17.75 27.20 12.80
CA LEU A 496 18.56 26.00 12.59
C LEU A 496 19.55 26.27 11.45
N GLU A 497 20.70 25.57 11.44
CA GLU A 497 21.80 25.83 10.50
C GLU A 497 21.37 25.67 9.03
N GLN A 498 21.13 26.79 8.34
CA GLN A 498 20.65 26.82 6.96
C GLN A 498 21.57 26.03 6.00
N ASP A 499 22.89 26.06 6.21
CA ASP A 499 23.87 25.33 5.39
C ASP A 499 23.65 23.79 5.40
N LYS A 500 23.20 23.24 6.53
CA LYS A 500 22.81 21.82 6.62
C LYS A 500 21.49 21.58 5.91
N LEU A 501 20.48 22.42 6.16
CA LEU A 501 19.19 22.29 5.47
C LEU A 501 19.32 22.42 3.95
N ILE A 502 20.19 23.28 3.43
CA ILE A 502 20.46 23.39 1.98
C ILE A 502 21.14 22.12 1.44
N THR A 503 21.90 21.40 2.27
CA THR A 503 22.56 20.13 1.91
C THR A 503 21.66 18.91 2.09
N GLU A 504 20.66 19.00 2.97
CA GLU A 504 19.66 17.95 3.25
C GLU A 504 18.29 18.20 2.56
N LEU A 505 18.15 19.30 1.79
CA LEU A 505 16.93 19.61 1.05
C LEU A 505 16.77 18.65 -0.13
N ASP A 506 16.16 17.51 0.19
CA ASP A 506 15.81 16.41 -0.69
C ASP A 506 17.05 15.84 -1.39
N LYS A 507 17.70 14.85 -0.75
CA LYS A 507 18.88 14.13 -1.29
C LYS A 507 18.69 13.87 -2.78
N ALA A 508 19.61 14.39 -3.61
CA ALA A 508 19.61 14.14 -5.06
C ALA A 508 19.40 12.63 -5.32
N PRO A 509 18.42 12.24 -6.15
CA PRO A 509 17.76 10.94 -6.03
C PRO A 509 18.75 9.78 -6.03
N SER A 510 18.66 8.95 -4.99
CA SER A 510 19.41 7.70 -4.85
C SER A 510 19.29 6.92 -6.16
N ILE A 511 20.43 6.62 -6.81
CA ILE A 511 20.47 6.18 -8.21
C ILE A 511 19.98 4.73 -8.36
N GLY A 512 18.66 4.55 -8.26
CA GLY A 512 17.89 3.37 -8.62
C GLY A 512 17.04 3.58 -9.88
N ALA A 513 17.06 4.78 -10.46
CA ALA A 513 16.47 5.02 -11.77
C ALA A 513 17.14 4.14 -12.83
N ALA A 514 16.42 3.14 -13.33
CA ALA A 514 16.70 2.60 -14.65
C ALA A 514 16.75 3.80 -15.62
N PRO A 515 17.87 4.02 -16.33
CA PRO A 515 18.10 5.30 -16.99
C PRO A 515 16.98 5.60 -17.98
N VAL A 516 16.58 6.88 -18.07
CA VAL A 516 15.68 7.35 -19.13
C VAL A 516 16.47 7.30 -20.43
N LEU A 517 16.44 6.14 -21.09
CA LEU A 517 17.16 5.85 -22.32
C LEU A 517 16.47 6.57 -23.48
N GLU A 518 16.71 7.87 -23.61
CA GLU A 518 16.02 8.78 -24.53
C GLU A 518 16.02 8.24 -25.96
N THR A 519 17.16 7.74 -26.44
CA THR A 519 17.26 7.21 -27.80
C THR A 519 16.83 5.73 -27.93
N ILE A 520 16.50 5.34 -29.17
CA ILE A 520 16.26 3.94 -29.54
C ILE A 520 17.57 3.14 -29.52
N GLU A 521 18.71 3.78 -29.82
CA GLU A 521 20.02 3.12 -29.89
C GLU A 521 20.56 2.77 -28.49
N GLU A 522 20.34 3.63 -27.49
CA GLU A 522 20.69 3.33 -26.09
C GLU A 522 19.80 2.22 -25.51
N ARG A 523 18.50 2.19 -25.85
CA ARG A 523 17.61 1.05 -25.54
C ARG A 523 18.12 -0.26 -26.17
N GLN A 524 18.64 -0.21 -27.40
CA GLN A 524 19.27 -1.38 -28.04
C GLN A 524 20.67 -1.70 -27.49
N ALA A 525 21.37 -0.75 -26.86
CA ALA A 525 22.64 -1.01 -26.17
C ALA A 525 22.42 -1.69 -24.81
N TYR A 526 21.42 -1.26 -24.05
CA TYR A 526 21.10 -1.77 -22.71
C TYR A 526 20.37 -3.13 -22.76
N TYR A 527 19.33 -3.27 -23.59
CA TYR A 527 18.55 -4.51 -23.73
C TYR A 527 18.98 -5.41 -24.90
N GLY A 528 20.10 -5.09 -25.57
CA GLY A 528 20.54 -5.80 -26.78
C GLY A 528 21.08 -7.22 -26.53
N PRO A 529 20.90 -8.17 -27.46
CA PRO A 529 21.26 -9.60 -27.29
C PRO A 529 22.77 -9.91 -27.30
N ARG A 530 23.63 -8.94 -26.98
CA ARG A 530 25.09 -9.11 -26.93
C ARG A 530 25.52 -10.08 -25.83
N GLN A 531 24.87 -10.05 -24.66
CA GLN A 531 25.11 -11.05 -23.61
C GLN A 531 24.70 -12.46 -24.05
N THR A 532 23.56 -12.59 -24.73
CA THR A 532 23.04 -13.89 -25.22
C THR A 532 24.00 -14.52 -26.23
N ILE A 533 24.50 -13.74 -27.19
CA ILE A 533 25.48 -14.20 -28.19
C ILE A 533 26.80 -14.62 -27.53
N ALA A 534 27.31 -13.83 -26.57
CA ALA A 534 28.52 -14.18 -25.83
C ALA A 534 28.36 -15.49 -25.05
N LEU A 535 27.23 -15.67 -24.35
CA LEU A 535 26.93 -16.89 -23.60
C LEU A 535 26.84 -18.13 -24.52
N ILE A 536 26.20 -18.00 -25.69
CA ILE A 536 26.09 -19.08 -26.68
C ILE A 536 27.48 -19.47 -27.23
N ILE A 537 28.36 -18.51 -27.49
CA ILE A 537 29.74 -18.75 -27.95
C ILE A 537 30.56 -19.47 -26.84
N VAL A 538 30.44 -19.05 -25.58
CA VAL A 538 31.13 -19.72 -24.45
C VAL A 538 30.62 -21.15 -24.25
N LEU A 539 29.29 -21.36 -24.28
CA LEU A 539 28.68 -22.68 -24.10
C LEU A 539 29.03 -23.64 -25.25
N THR A 540 28.97 -23.18 -26.50
CA THR A 540 29.40 -24.01 -27.65
C THR A 540 30.90 -24.30 -27.61
N GLY A 541 31.74 -23.34 -27.20
CA GLY A 541 33.17 -23.55 -26.94
C GLY A 541 33.44 -24.62 -25.88
N LEU A 542 32.72 -24.59 -24.76
CA LEU A 542 32.82 -25.59 -23.69
C LEU A 542 32.39 -27.00 -24.16
N ILE A 543 31.30 -27.10 -24.93
CA ILE A 543 30.82 -28.36 -25.51
C ILE A 543 31.85 -28.94 -26.50
N ILE A 544 32.41 -28.11 -27.38
CA ILE A 544 33.46 -28.52 -28.32
C ILE A 544 34.72 -28.98 -27.56
N GLY A 545 35.13 -28.23 -26.53
CA GLY A 545 36.25 -28.57 -25.65
C GLY A 545 36.07 -29.93 -24.96
N LEU A 546 34.89 -30.18 -24.39
CA LEU A 546 34.53 -31.47 -23.79
C LEU A 546 34.57 -32.62 -24.82
N VAL A 547 34.00 -32.43 -26.01
CA VAL A 547 34.03 -33.43 -27.09
C VAL A 547 35.46 -33.72 -27.55
N MET A 548 36.31 -32.71 -27.70
CA MET A 548 37.73 -32.90 -28.02
C MET A 548 38.47 -33.63 -26.89
N LEU A 549 38.24 -33.27 -25.63
CA LEU A 549 38.87 -33.89 -24.47
C LEU A 549 38.43 -35.36 -24.30
N PHE A 550 37.17 -35.70 -24.59
CA PHE A 550 36.70 -37.09 -24.66
C PHE A 550 37.32 -37.86 -25.85
N LYS A 551 37.39 -37.27 -27.05
CA LYS A 551 38.09 -37.88 -28.21
C LYS A 551 39.57 -38.13 -27.90
N TRP A 552 40.25 -37.19 -27.26
CA TRP A 552 41.65 -37.30 -26.84
C TRP A 552 41.86 -38.36 -25.74
N ARG A 553 41.00 -38.41 -24.71
CA ARG A 553 41.00 -39.48 -23.70
C ARG A 553 40.75 -40.86 -24.33
N ARG A 554 39.86 -40.97 -25.34
CA ARG A 554 39.61 -42.21 -26.11
C ARG A 554 40.84 -42.63 -26.92
N LYS A 555 41.48 -41.69 -27.65
CA LYS A 555 42.71 -41.93 -28.42
C LYS A 555 43.90 -42.33 -27.51
N ARG A 556 44.08 -41.69 -26.36
CA ARG A 556 45.08 -42.10 -25.34
C ARG A 556 44.79 -43.48 -24.74
N ARG A 557 43.52 -43.85 -24.50
CA ARG A 557 43.14 -45.21 -24.06
C ARG A 557 43.40 -46.28 -25.13
N GLN A 558 43.24 -45.96 -26.42
CA GLN A 558 43.60 -46.86 -27.52
C GLN A 558 45.12 -47.00 -27.68
N ALA A 559 45.89 -45.91 -27.59
CA ALA A 559 47.36 -45.95 -27.62
C ALA A 559 47.95 -46.82 -26.48
N ARG A 560 47.41 -46.68 -25.25
CA ARG A 560 47.80 -47.55 -24.11
C ARG A 560 47.43 -49.03 -24.30
N ARG A 561 46.47 -49.37 -25.18
CA ARG A 561 46.17 -50.76 -25.54
C ARG A 561 47.09 -51.33 -26.63
N HIS A 562 47.76 -50.48 -27.42
CA HIS A 562 48.80 -50.92 -28.37
C HIS A 562 50.16 -51.10 -27.70
N LEU A 563 50.57 -50.19 -26.80
CA LEU A 563 51.84 -50.33 -26.05
C LEU A 563 51.89 -51.55 -25.11
N SER A 564 50.77 -52.24 -24.90
CA SER A 564 50.67 -53.44 -24.05
C SER A 564 50.76 -54.77 -24.81
N LYS A 565 51.06 -54.76 -26.13
CA LYS A 565 51.09 -55.97 -26.97
C LYS A 565 52.47 -56.44 -27.44
N ASP A 566 53.53 -55.64 -27.28
CA ASP A 566 54.87 -55.91 -27.83
C ASP A 566 55.95 -56.30 -26.80
N LYS A 567 55.57 -56.65 -25.56
CA LYS A 567 56.52 -57.21 -24.57
C LYS A 567 55.90 -58.37 -23.80
N GLY A 568 56.52 -59.55 -23.92
CA GLY A 568 56.17 -60.77 -23.17
C GLY A 568 55.72 -61.95 -24.06
N ARG A 569 56.68 -62.66 -24.66
CA ARG A 569 56.45 -63.93 -25.39
C ARG A 569 57.48 -64.97 -24.94
N ALA A 570 57.01 -66.19 -24.68
CA ALA A 570 57.77 -67.35 -24.14
C ALA A 570 58.20 -67.18 -22.65
N ILE A 571 58.46 -68.23 -21.86
CA ILE A 571 58.80 -69.65 -22.18
C ILE A 571 57.94 -70.67 -21.38
N CYS A 572 57.64 -71.80 -22.05
CA CYS A 572 57.28 -73.19 -21.65
C CYS A 572 56.77 -73.55 -20.23
N MET A 573 55.61 -74.24 -20.10
CA MET A 573 55.42 -75.71 -19.89
C MET A 573 55.40 -76.13 -18.39
N GLU A 574 54.80 -77.26 -17.95
CA GLU A 574 54.32 -78.46 -18.68
C GLU A 574 52.93 -78.99 -18.22
N ARG A 575 52.65 -80.28 -18.41
CA ARG A 575 51.32 -80.93 -18.46
C ARG A 575 51.00 -81.79 -17.22
N ARG A 576 49.69 -81.91 -16.92
CA ARG A 576 48.93 -83.12 -16.46
C ARG A 576 49.44 -83.92 -15.23
N ALA A 577 48.61 -84.62 -14.44
CA ALA A 577 47.16 -84.61 -14.20
C ALA A 577 46.84 -85.61 -13.05
N ARG A 578 45.58 -85.61 -12.57
CA ARG A 578 44.94 -86.57 -11.65
C ARG A 578 45.37 -86.50 -10.17
N GLY A 579 44.42 -86.83 -9.30
CA GLY A 579 44.53 -86.92 -7.85
C GLY A 579 43.15 -86.76 -7.22
N SER A 580 42.64 -87.77 -6.52
CA SER A 580 41.28 -87.79 -5.92
C SER A 580 41.34 -88.32 -4.48
N TYR A 581 40.22 -88.20 -3.76
CA TYR A 581 39.91 -88.80 -2.45
C TYR A 581 40.58 -88.23 -1.18
N SER A 582 39.89 -87.25 -0.59
CA SER A 582 39.34 -87.25 0.79
C SER A 582 40.14 -87.75 2.01
N ASN A 583 40.14 -86.89 3.05
CA ASN A 583 40.26 -87.20 4.50
C ASN A 583 41.64 -87.73 5.00
N ARG A 584 42.06 -87.51 6.26
CA ARG A 584 41.37 -87.03 7.48
C ARG A 584 42.36 -86.39 8.48
N SER A 585 42.02 -85.24 9.10
CA SER A 585 42.70 -84.62 10.27
C SER A 585 44.19 -84.21 10.09
N ARG A 586 44.81 -83.32 10.89
CA ARG A 586 44.49 -82.77 12.22
C ARG A 586 45.03 -81.32 12.40
N GLN A 587 44.63 -80.69 13.51
CA GLN A 587 45.02 -79.38 14.12
C GLN A 587 46.48 -78.90 13.84
N SER A 588 46.84 -77.61 13.77
CA SER A 588 46.23 -76.31 14.19
C SER A 588 46.61 -75.17 13.19
N GLY A 589 46.20 -73.88 13.27
CA GLY A 589 45.38 -73.09 14.21
C GLY A 589 45.16 -71.63 13.73
N SER A 590 44.49 -70.79 14.54
CA SER A 590 44.27 -69.32 14.39
C SER A 590 43.54 -68.76 13.13
N SER A 591 42.20 -68.94 13.13
CA SER A 591 41.13 -67.90 13.05
C SER A 591 41.00 -66.87 11.88
N PRO A 592 39.76 -66.33 11.65
CA PRO A 592 39.31 -65.83 10.34
C PRO A 592 39.01 -64.30 10.30
N GLY A 593 38.60 -63.68 9.18
CA GLY A 593 38.34 -64.22 7.83
C GLY A 593 37.91 -63.13 6.84
N THR A 594 37.56 -63.50 5.60
CA THR A 594 37.21 -62.54 4.54
C THR A 594 36.03 -62.96 3.65
N LYS A 595 35.15 -61.98 3.39
CA LYS A 595 34.33 -61.77 2.16
C LYS A 595 33.33 -62.86 1.74
N ARG A 596 32.18 -62.44 1.18
CA ARG A 596 31.93 -62.67 -0.27
C ARG A 596 30.76 -61.89 -0.89
N PHE A 597 30.92 -61.67 -2.20
CA PHE A 597 29.88 -61.39 -3.20
C PHE A 597 29.06 -62.70 -3.46
N HIS A 598 27.93 -62.79 -4.19
CA HIS A 598 27.55 -62.06 -5.42
C HIS A 598 26.02 -62.17 -5.71
N ARG A 599 25.62 -61.68 -6.88
CA ARG A 599 24.25 -61.56 -7.41
C ARG A 599 23.94 -62.71 -8.37
N VAL A 600 22.73 -63.31 -8.36
CA VAL A 600 22.00 -63.76 -9.57
C VAL A 600 20.51 -64.09 -9.29
N ARG A 601 19.72 -63.69 -10.29
CA ARG A 601 18.29 -63.85 -10.62
C ARG A 601 17.67 -65.27 -10.52
N LYS A 602 16.40 -65.36 -10.08
CA LYS A 602 15.33 -66.14 -10.74
C LYS A 602 13.93 -65.66 -10.29
N ASN A 603 12.87 -66.16 -10.93
CA ASN A 603 11.46 -65.81 -10.70
C ASN A 603 10.65 -67.01 -10.10
N ASP A 604 9.37 -66.71 -9.82
CA ASP A 604 8.17 -67.56 -9.90
C ASP A 604 7.62 -68.26 -8.61
N GLU A 605 6.42 -67.78 -8.23
CA GLU A 605 5.19 -68.50 -7.81
C GLU A 605 4.89 -69.04 -6.38
N GLU A 606 3.57 -68.94 -6.08
CA GLU A 606 2.67 -69.60 -5.09
C GLU A 606 2.94 -69.64 -3.56
N ASN A 607 2.00 -69.08 -2.78
CA ASN A 607 1.00 -69.73 -1.90
C ASN A 607 0.33 -68.66 -0.98
N GLN A 608 -1.00 -68.41 -0.96
CA GLN A 608 -2.18 -69.20 -0.54
C GLN A 608 -2.60 -69.03 0.95
N ALA A 609 -3.93 -69.05 1.20
CA ALA A 609 -4.64 -69.30 2.47
C ALA A 609 -4.64 -68.21 3.60
N LEU A 610 -5.69 -68.00 4.42
CA LEU A 610 -7.17 -68.20 4.31
C LEU A 610 -7.91 -67.61 5.56
N VAL A 611 -9.26 -67.66 5.56
CA VAL A 611 -10.24 -67.42 6.67
C VAL A 611 -10.49 -65.94 7.05
N LEU A 612 -11.68 -65.36 7.26
CA LEU A 612 -13.15 -65.64 7.13
C LEU A 612 -13.96 -65.35 8.43
N SER A 613 -14.85 -64.37 8.35
CA SER A 613 -16.19 -64.29 8.95
C SER A 613 -16.93 -63.15 8.19
N GLU A 614 -18.16 -63.23 7.67
CA GLU A 614 -19.47 -63.74 8.16
C GLU A 614 -20.05 -62.92 9.34
N GLN A 615 -21.34 -62.52 9.34
CA GLN A 615 -22.50 -63.03 8.59
C GLN A 615 -23.61 -61.95 8.35
N ALA A 616 -24.50 -62.22 7.37
CA ALA A 616 -25.96 -61.93 7.24
C ALA A 616 -26.69 -60.86 8.13
N SER A 617 -27.84 -60.24 7.78
CA SER A 617 -28.70 -60.07 6.57
C SER A 617 -29.86 -59.09 6.96
N SER A 618 -31.01 -58.81 6.30
CA SER A 618 -31.73 -59.22 5.07
C SER A 618 -32.78 -58.12 4.69
N GLY A 619 -33.58 -58.27 3.61
CA GLY A 619 -34.77 -57.44 3.34
C GLY A 619 -35.17 -57.32 1.86
N HIS A 620 -36.46 -57.12 1.55
CA HIS A 620 -37.00 -56.97 0.17
C HIS A 620 -37.79 -55.66 -0.02
N GLY A 621 -37.91 -55.19 -1.27
CA GLY A 621 -38.65 -53.98 -1.67
C GLY A 621 -40.14 -54.25 -2.01
N PRO A 622 -40.77 -53.64 -3.06
CA PRO A 622 -40.18 -52.79 -4.12
C PRO A 622 -40.95 -51.49 -4.50
N THR A 623 -40.33 -50.62 -5.32
CA THR A 623 -40.89 -49.71 -6.37
C THR A 623 -42.13 -48.81 -6.08
N SER A 624 -42.21 -47.55 -6.55
CA SER A 624 -41.55 -46.90 -7.70
C SER A 624 -41.50 -45.36 -7.63
N LEU A 625 -40.50 -44.74 -8.29
CA LEU A 625 -40.51 -43.41 -8.95
C LEU A 625 -40.99 -42.18 -8.10
N SER A 626 -40.14 -41.21 -7.77
CA SER A 626 -39.57 -40.27 -8.77
C SER A 626 -38.55 -39.28 -8.17
N ARG A 627 -37.72 -38.68 -9.04
CA ARG A 627 -36.78 -37.55 -8.86
C ARG A 627 -35.66 -37.68 -7.81
N ARG A 628 -34.43 -37.61 -8.35
CA ARG A 628 -33.13 -37.52 -7.66
C ARG A 628 -33.13 -36.43 -6.58
N GLY A 629 -32.71 -36.80 -5.37
CA GLY A 629 -31.79 -35.99 -4.59
C GLY A 629 -30.37 -36.57 -4.73
N SER A 630 -29.36 -35.73 -4.62
CA SER A 630 -28.00 -36.15 -4.23
C SER A 630 -27.43 -35.07 -3.33
N LEU A 631 -27.07 -35.46 -2.12
CA LEU A 631 -26.40 -34.58 -1.17
C LEU A 631 -24.91 -34.48 -1.50
N LEU A 632 -24.30 -33.38 -1.04
CA LEU A 632 -22.95 -33.31 -0.48
C LEU A 632 -21.85 -34.17 -1.14
N SER A 633 -21.10 -33.54 -2.03
CA SER A 633 -19.66 -33.77 -2.14
C SER A 633 -18.96 -32.52 -1.60
N GLU A 634 -18.08 -32.67 -0.61
CA GLU A 634 -17.28 -31.56 -0.07
C GLU A 634 -16.36 -30.97 -1.15
N PRO A 635 -16.20 -29.63 -1.24
CA PRO A 635 -15.14 -29.04 -2.04
C PRO A 635 -13.78 -29.27 -1.38
N PRO A 636 -12.68 -29.36 -2.16
CA PRO A 636 -11.33 -29.43 -1.61
C PRO A 636 -10.96 -28.11 -0.89
N PRO A 637 -9.94 -28.12 -0.01
CA PRO A 637 -9.49 -26.90 0.67
C PRO A 637 -9.05 -25.86 -0.35
N HIS A 638 -9.71 -24.71 -0.33
CA HIS A 638 -9.39 -23.58 -1.19
C HIS A 638 -8.12 -22.88 -0.67
N ILE A 639 -7.16 -22.66 -1.56
CA ILE A 639 -6.04 -21.75 -1.31
C ILE A 639 -6.63 -20.34 -1.28
N LEU A 640 -6.47 -19.64 -0.15
CA LEU A 640 -6.86 -18.24 0.00
C LEU A 640 -6.07 -17.39 -0.98
N ASN A 641 -6.76 -16.49 -1.68
CA ASN A 641 -6.19 -15.67 -2.75
C ASN A 641 -6.51 -14.20 -2.49
N HIS A 642 -5.96 -13.66 -1.40
CA HIS A 642 -6.09 -12.26 -1.02
C HIS A 642 -5.51 -11.38 -2.15
N SER A 643 -6.33 -10.52 -2.75
CA SER A 643 -5.94 -9.74 -3.93
C SER A 643 -6.70 -8.42 -4.03
N GLN A 644 -6.20 -7.41 -3.31
CA GLN A 644 -6.54 -6.00 -3.43
C GLN A 644 -5.26 -5.18 -3.21
N ILE A 645 -5.05 -4.14 -4.01
CA ILE A 645 -3.90 -3.23 -3.82
C ILE A 645 -4.12 -2.20 -2.70
N PHE A 646 -5.37 -2.10 -2.25
CA PHE A 646 -5.79 -1.25 -1.14
C PHE A 646 -5.62 -1.89 0.25
N SER A 647 -5.22 -3.17 0.32
CA SER A 647 -4.81 -3.83 1.56
C SER A 647 -3.28 -3.80 1.65
N LEU A 648 -2.76 -3.01 2.60
CA LEU A 648 -1.34 -2.98 2.95
C LEU A 648 -1.00 -4.25 3.75
N GLN A 649 -0.66 -5.33 3.03
CA GLN A 649 -0.52 -6.69 3.58
C GLN A 649 0.10 -6.74 4.98
N ASP A 650 -0.69 -7.23 5.95
CA ASP A 650 -0.21 -7.68 7.24
C ASP A 650 0.40 -9.09 7.10
N GLU A 651 1.73 -9.17 6.98
CA GLU A 651 2.46 -10.40 7.27
C GLU A 651 2.62 -10.54 8.80
N ASP A 652 1.63 -11.19 9.43
CA ASP A 652 1.71 -11.61 10.84
C ASP A 652 2.81 -12.69 11.01
N ASP A 653 3.95 -12.32 11.57
CA ASP A 653 5.01 -13.23 12.03
C ASP A 653 4.51 -14.10 13.22
N ASP A 654 3.87 -15.25 12.95
CA ASP A 654 3.37 -16.21 13.97
C ASP A 654 4.53 -17.03 14.62
N ASP A 655 5.41 -16.33 15.33
CA ASP A 655 6.57 -16.90 16.05
C ASP A 655 6.14 -17.52 17.40
N GLY A 656 5.30 -18.57 17.32
CA GLY A 656 4.82 -19.35 18.46
C GLY A 656 5.89 -20.26 19.08
N ASP A 657 6.73 -19.70 19.95
CA ASP A 657 7.89 -20.37 20.57
C ASP A 657 7.53 -21.64 21.39
N ASP A 658 7.90 -22.82 20.88
CA ASP A 658 7.73 -24.12 21.56
C ASP A 658 8.92 -24.44 22.48
N GLN A 659 8.78 -24.14 23.77
CA GLN A 659 9.43 -24.95 24.80
C GLN A 659 8.91 -24.84 26.26
N ARG A 660 8.85 -26.02 26.88
CA ARG A 660 9.00 -26.32 28.32
C ARG A 660 7.95 -25.82 29.32
N LEU A 661 7.03 -26.72 29.62
CA LEU A 661 6.61 -26.98 31.01
C LEU A 661 7.32 -28.23 31.56
N GLU A 662 8.20 -28.06 32.55
CA GLU A 662 8.63 -29.15 33.44
C GLU A 662 8.55 -28.73 34.91
N LYS A 663 7.66 -29.41 35.66
CA LYS A 663 7.80 -29.81 37.08
C LYS A 663 8.20 -28.73 38.11
N SER A 664 7.19 -28.24 38.83
CA SER A 664 7.03 -28.60 40.26
C SER A 664 5.57 -28.50 40.69
#